data_AF-A0A7J6T1K4-F1
#
_entry.id   AF-A0A7J6T1K4-F1
#
_cell.length_a   1.000
_cell.length_b   1.000
_cell.length_c   1.000
_cell.angle_alpha   90.00
_cell.angle_beta   90.00
_cell.angle_gamma   90.00
#
_symmetry.space_group_name_H-M   'P 1'
#
loop_
_entity.id
_entity.type
_entity.pdbx_description
1 polymer ?
#
loop_
_entity_poly.entity_id
_entity_poly.type
_entity_poly.pdbx_seq_one_letter_code
_entity_poly.pdbx_strand_id
1 'polypeptide(L)'
;MSRLPYPEYITREEAEAGLADGSLISGLLQVVQQTPNDAFVRVRPDRTRDVDDKSNVDILIKGKFDRNRAIHGDEVVVRLNPPEQWVSKASGMQIRIAPEFKDFNKNKKGNARGRSSSTSSSSSDEDDLVPTRADIKRLAKCEGRDEDAVMHESSEESDDDTKERATECFRTAVVVYVSKKCWTKHPFVCTLEANKTGGGGDPLDGAIDADPLTSMVQPGDKFIRAKPMNKRLPWMLIQINDVVSRVLRLPGPLNGRVMIPVQMLKWGTNSVLPLGRLAGKPFGSAGDLAAETAACLEEANLEHHAADFSRQVYDEVDRMVANAEAEYRREMRPGGSRRDLTKKRIFTVDPATARDLDDAVSIDVVDENTVEIGVHIADVAHYVKQGSAVDQEAQKRCTSVYLCHRMFPMLPEGLCAKLCSLNPAEHKLTFTATFRINVDTGRIIGIDDDNNFTCASGPKFYKSAIKSCCRFNYDEVQDVLDGKPLAQQPPVTDGHTWEDVESDLHLLYAVCKKVRVNRFADGSVKIDKHKLLFKMGPETNLPIGYGLESHTPSHWLIEELMLAANRCVATAIANNKDEKMREIAVLRHHDRPIKEGFEKITKLLLEDLRIPKTVWCAGDGGDSGLVFKALTNVKKELTPEAGLSIENMVMKTMRPAEYGVQGSDGRSVSHYALAFPLYTHFTSPIRRYADVMVHRQLQILLQPNEKRNLKMTAQEHEAQCEECNKMKKSSREAQTKFDITFF
;
A
#
# COMPACT_ATOMS: atom_id res chain seq x y z
N MET A 1 -39.99 -16.03 13.33
CA MET A 1 -38.77 -16.43 14.07
C MET A 1 -38.15 -15.22 14.71
N SER A 2 -38.15 -15.12 16.05
CA SER A 2 -37.42 -14.08 16.78
C SER A 2 -35.92 -14.24 16.51
N ARG A 3 -35.27 -13.19 16.00
CA ARG A 3 -33.83 -13.22 15.72
C ARG A 3 -33.07 -13.35 17.03
N LEU A 4 -32.20 -14.36 17.16
CA LEU A 4 -31.35 -14.54 18.33
C LEU A 4 -30.42 -13.33 18.51
N PRO A 5 -30.27 -12.79 19.73
CA PRO A 5 -29.34 -11.71 20.00
C PRO A 5 -27.88 -12.18 19.87
N TYR A 6 -26.98 -11.26 19.57
CA TYR A 6 -25.54 -11.55 19.62
C TYR A 6 -25.10 -11.84 21.07
N PRO A 7 -24.10 -12.72 21.27
CA PRO A 7 -23.50 -12.92 22.58
C PRO A 7 -22.89 -11.62 23.14
N GLU A 8 -23.00 -11.41 24.46
CA GLU A 8 -22.25 -10.34 25.13
C GLU A 8 -20.74 -10.62 25.08
N TYR A 9 -19.95 -9.55 25.08
CA TYR A 9 -18.50 -9.70 25.19
C TYR A 9 -18.13 -10.01 26.64
N ILE A 10 -17.06 -10.78 26.82
CA ILE A 10 -16.43 -10.95 28.13
C ILE A 10 -15.85 -9.62 28.62
N THR A 11 -15.58 -9.52 29.92
CA THR A 11 -14.93 -8.35 30.51
C THR A 11 -13.49 -8.21 30.04
N ARG A 12 -12.91 -7.03 30.20
CA ARG A 12 -11.52 -6.78 29.83
C ARG A 12 -10.58 -7.63 30.68
N GLU A 13 -10.87 -7.76 31.96
CA GLU A 13 -10.10 -8.50 32.95
C GLU A 13 -10.09 -10.00 32.61
N GLU A 14 -11.24 -10.57 32.22
CA GLU A 14 -11.34 -11.95 31.74
C GLU A 14 -10.58 -12.17 30.43
N ALA A 15 -10.63 -11.20 29.51
CA ALA A 15 -9.87 -11.26 28.27
C ALA A 15 -8.35 -11.22 28.54
N GLU A 16 -7.88 -10.34 29.43
CA GLU A 16 -6.48 -10.23 29.82
C GLU A 16 -6.00 -11.50 30.55
N ALA A 17 -6.81 -12.05 31.47
CA ALA A 17 -6.51 -13.31 32.16
C ALA A 17 -6.42 -14.50 31.19
N GLY A 18 -7.39 -14.62 30.26
CA GLY A 18 -7.39 -15.69 29.27
C GLY A 18 -6.27 -15.57 28.22
N LEU A 19 -5.80 -14.35 27.94
CA LEU A 19 -4.61 -14.15 27.12
C LEU A 19 -3.33 -14.52 27.89
N ALA A 20 -3.28 -14.26 29.19
CA ALA A 20 -2.12 -14.57 30.03
C ALA A 20 -1.97 -16.09 30.29
N ASP A 21 -3.08 -16.81 30.48
CA ASP A 21 -3.06 -18.28 30.67
C ASP A 21 -3.05 -19.07 29.35
N GLY A 22 -3.22 -18.40 28.21
CA GLY A 22 -3.18 -18.98 26.86
C GLY A 22 -4.48 -19.67 26.41
N SER A 23 -5.56 -19.57 27.19
CA SER A 23 -6.89 -20.08 26.82
C SER A 23 -7.58 -19.27 25.73
N LEU A 24 -7.17 -18.00 25.55
CA LEU A 24 -7.65 -17.09 24.51
C LEU A 24 -6.50 -16.64 23.60
N ILE A 25 -6.86 -16.23 22.38
CA ILE A 25 -5.89 -15.80 21.36
C ILE A 25 -6.28 -14.41 20.86
N SER A 26 -5.29 -13.52 20.72
CA SER A 26 -5.47 -12.16 20.17
C SER A 26 -4.95 -12.08 18.75
N GLY A 27 -5.66 -11.34 17.89
CA GLY A 27 -5.23 -11.12 16.51
C GLY A 27 -6.02 -10.07 15.77
N LEU A 28 -5.60 -9.78 14.55
CA LEU A 28 -6.28 -8.84 13.65
C LEU A 28 -7.36 -9.56 12.84
N LEU A 29 -8.60 -9.07 12.89
CA LEU A 29 -9.72 -9.63 12.15
C LEU A 29 -9.74 -9.17 10.68
N GLN A 30 -9.78 -10.13 9.76
CA GLN A 30 -9.85 -9.91 8.31
C GLN A 30 -11.10 -10.58 7.73
N VAL A 31 -12.17 -9.79 7.59
CA VAL A 31 -13.41 -10.23 6.90
C VAL A 31 -13.13 -10.57 5.43
N VAL A 32 -13.68 -11.69 4.97
CA VAL A 32 -13.60 -12.14 3.58
C VAL A 32 -14.51 -11.29 2.70
N GLN A 33 -14.00 -10.79 1.57
CA GLN A 33 -14.73 -9.83 0.74
C GLN A 33 -15.90 -10.45 -0.03
N GLN A 34 -15.75 -11.69 -0.48
CA GLN A 34 -16.73 -12.44 -1.26
C GLN A 34 -17.83 -13.03 -0.37
N THR A 35 -17.47 -13.43 0.85
CA THR A 35 -18.38 -13.94 1.88
C THR A 35 -18.26 -13.09 3.16
N PRO A 36 -18.86 -11.90 3.22
CA PRO A 36 -18.70 -10.97 4.34
C PRO A 36 -19.22 -11.47 5.68
N ASN A 37 -19.78 -12.68 5.76
CA ASN A 37 -20.13 -13.33 7.01
C ASN A 37 -18.92 -14.03 7.65
N ASP A 38 -17.94 -14.44 6.85
CA ASP A 38 -16.75 -15.15 7.31
C ASP A 38 -15.56 -14.20 7.47
N ALA A 39 -14.65 -14.55 8.36
CA ALA A 39 -13.42 -13.80 8.59
C ALA A 39 -12.28 -14.72 9.01
N PHE A 40 -11.05 -14.21 8.92
CA PHE A 40 -9.88 -14.84 9.50
C PHE A 40 -9.29 -13.95 10.60
N VAL A 41 -8.82 -14.54 11.68
CA VAL A 41 -8.01 -13.85 12.68
C VAL A 41 -6.56 -14.21 12.47
N ARG A 42 -5.78 -13.17 12.13
CA ARG A 42 -4.34 -13.30 12.01
C ARG A 42 -3.70 -13.04 13.36
N VAL A 43 -3.23 -14.12 14.00
CA VAL A 43 -2.60 -14.08 15.31
C VAL A 43 -1.36 -13.19 15.24
N ARG A 44 -1.19 -12.30 16.24
CA ARG A 44 0.06 -11.55 16.32
C ARG A 44 1.15 -12.52 16.82
N PRO A 45 2.30 -12.62 16.14
CA PRO A 45 3.47 -13.16 16.81
C PRO A 45 3.74 -12.24 18.01
N ASP A 46 3.74 -12.83 19.20
CA ASP A 46 4.16 -12.12 20.42
C ASP A 46 5.58 -11.57 20.17
N ARG A 47 5.83 -10.30 20.51
CA ARG A 47 7.10 -9.61 20.20
C ARG A 47 8.32 -10.27 20.87
N THR A 48 8.09 -11.27 21.73
CA THR A 48 9.06 -12.01 22.55
C THR A 48 9.09 -13.52 22.25
N ARG A 49 8.29 -14.04 21.31
CA ARG A 49 8.25 -15.48 20.98
C ARG A 49 8.84 -15.76 19.60
N ASP A 50 9.59 -16.85 19.51
CA ASP A 50 10.29 -17.29 18.31
C ASP A 50 9.38 -17.34 17.08
N VAL A 51 9.96 -16.88 15.96
CA VAL A 51 9.34 -16.77 14.62
C VAL A 51 9.02 -18.15 14.00
N ASP A 52 9.43 -19.25 14.66
CA ASP A 52 9.29 -20.63 14.20
C ASP A 52 8.05 -21.37 14.75
N ASP A 53 7.16 -20.72 15.52
CA ASP A 53 6.00 -21.41 16.07
C ASP A 53 4.94 -21.72 14.99
N LYS A 54 4.61 -23.01 14.86
CA LYS A 54 3.56 -23.58 13.98
C LYS A 54 2.15 -23.09 14.32
N SER A 55 2.02 -22.13 15.23
CA SER A 55 0.79 -21.49 15.70
C SER A 55 0.36 -20.28 14.86
N ASN A 56 1.15 -19.86 13.87
CA ASN A 56 0.90 -18.68 13.03
C ASN A 56 -0.11 -18.92 11.88
N VAL A 57 -1.04 -19.86 12.08
CA VAL A 57 -2.07 -20.23 11.11
C VAL A 57 -3.30 -19.34 11.30
N ASP A 58 -3.80 -18.73 10.21
CA ASP A 58 -5.05 -17.97 10.21
C ASP A 58 -6.20 -18.80 10.83
N ILE A 59 -6.83 -18.27 11.88
CA ILE A 59 -7.99 -18.89 12.54
C ILE A 59 -9.27 -18.47 11.81
N LEU A 60 -10.10 -19.42 11.40
CA LEU A 60 -11.36 -19.15 10.70
C LEU A 60 -12.46 -18.76 11.70
N ILE A 61 -13.14 -17.66 11.42
CA ILE A 61 -14.36 -17.23 12.11
C ILE A 61 -15.51 -17.44 11.12
N LYS A 62 -16.37 -18.42 11.41
CA LYS A 62 -17.39 -18.87 10.46
C LYS A 62 -18.74 -18.23 10.77
N GLY A 63 -19.18 -17.35 9.90
CA GLY A 63 -20.49 -16.69 10.03
C GLY A 63 -20.54 -15.50 10.99
N LYS A 64 -21.64 -14.76 10.87
CA LYS A 64 -21.84 -13.47 11.53
C LYS A 64 -21.93 -13.54 13.07
N PHE A 65 -22.43 -14.65 13.62
CA PHE A 65 -22.59 -14.82 15.06
C PHE A 65 -21.26 -15.13 15.74
N ASP A 66 -20.44 -16.00 15.16
CA ASP A 66 -19.09 -16.29 15.66
C ASP A 66 -18.18 -15.07 15.53
N ARG A 67 -18.38 -14.23 14.51
CA ARG A 67 -17.71 -12.94 14.41
C ARG A 67 -18.14 -11.95 15.49
N ASN A 68 -19.31 -12.16 16.10
CA ASN A 68 -19.84 -11.41 17.22
C ASN A 68 -19.60 -9.89 17.10
N ARG A 69 -20.26 -9.25 16.13
CA ARG A 69 -20.25 -7.78 15.92
C ARG A 69 -18.88 -7.13 15.66
N ALA A 70 -17.80 -7.91 15.58
CA ALA A 70 -16.50 -7.40 15.14
C ALA A 70 -16.49 -7.15 13.63
N ILE A 71 -15.69 -6.18 13.19
CA ILE A 71 -15.61 -5.79 11.77
C ILE A 71 -14.18 -5.89 11.23
N HIS A 72 -14.03 -5.76 9.91
CA HIS A 72 -12.74 -5.79 9.25
C HIS A 72 -11.76 -4.76 9.85
N GLY A 73 -10.59 -5.21 10.28
CA GLY A 73 -9.53 -4.38 10.86
C GLY A 73 -9.57 -4.23 12.39
N ASP A 74 -10.58 -4.76 13.08
CA ASP A 74 -10.60 -4.79 14.54
C ASP A 74 -9.50 -5.73 15.08
N GLU A 75 -8.90 -5.37 16.22
CA GLU A 75 -8.14 -6.32 17.03
C GLU A 75 -9.11 -7.03 17.97
N VAL A 76 -9.11 -8.36 17.89
CA VAL A 76 -10.09 -9.22 18.54
C VAL A 76 -9.40 -10.26 19.40
N VAL A 77 -10.12 -10.70 20.44
CA VAL A 77 -9.76 -11.86 21.25
C VAL A 77 -10.77 -12.96 20.95
N VAL A 78 -10.25 -14.15 20.65
CA VAL A 78 -11.05 -15.30 20.23
C VAL A 78 -10.85 -16.49 21.15
N ARG A 79 -11.89 -17.31 21.25
CA ARG A 79 -11.87 -18.62 21.89
C ARG A 79 -11.96 -19.68 20.81
N LEU A 80 -10.99 -20.61 20.79
CA LEU A 80 -11.01 -21.72 19.84
C LEU A 80 -12.21 -22.63 20.09
N ASN A 81 -12.84 -23.07 19.01
CA ASN A 81 -13.83 -24.12 19.07
C ASN A 81 -13.14 -25.49 19.25
N PRO A 82 -13.86 -26.48 19.82
CA PRO A 82 -13.37 -27.85 19.89
C PRO A 82 -12.97 -28.40 18.50
N PRO A 83 -11.96 -29.29 18.41
CA PRO A 83 -11.45 -29.81 17.14
C PRO A 83 -12.51 -30.43 16.21
N GLU A 84 -13.60 -30.95 16.78
CA GLU A 84 -14.72 -31.56 16.05
C GLU A 84 -15.50 -30.52 15.22
N GLN A 85 -15.37 -29.23 15.55
CA GLN A 85 -16.00 -28.11 14.84
C GLN A 85 -15.06 -27.42 13.86
N TRP A 86 -13.83 -27.92 13.70
CA TRP A 86 -12.89 -27.38 12.72
C TRP A 86 -13.34 -27.73 11.31
N VAL A 87 -13.09 -26.82 10.37
CA VAL A 87 -13.60 -26.93 9.00
C VAL A 87 -12.50 -27.44 8.09
N SER A 88 -12.78 -28.48 7.30
CA SER A 88 -11.81 -28.99 6.33
C SER A 88 -11.35 -27.89 5.36
N LYS A 89 -10.05 -27.86 5.05
CA LYS A 89 -9.51 -26.86 4.12
C LYS A 89 -10.10 -27.01 2.71
N ALA A 90 -10.49 -28.21 2.29
CA ALA A 90 -11.17 -28.46 1.02
C ALA A 90 -12.55 -27.77 0.94
N SER A 91 -13.36 -27.83 1.99
CA SER A 91 -14.64 -27.12 2.07
C SER A 91 -14.46 -25.62 2.34
N GLY A 92 -13.42 -25.23 3.09
CA GLY A 92 -13.04 -23.83 3.31
C GLY A 92 -12.44 -23.13 2.09
N MET A 93 -11.94 -23.87 1.09
CA MET A 93 -11.37 -23.30 -0.13
C MET A 93 -12.43 -22.62 -1.01
N GLN A 94 -13.69 -23.09 -0.97
CA GLN A 94 -14.85 -22.40 -1.58
C GLN A 94 -15.11 -21.01 -0.98
N ILE A 95 -14.62 -20.74 0.24
CA ILE A 95 -14.68 -19.43 0.90
C ILE A 95 -13.54 -18.51 0.38
N ARG A 96 -12.41 -19.07 -0.08
CA ARG A 96 -11.28 -18.34 -0.67
C ARG A 96 -11.38 -18.16 -2.20
N ILE A 97 -12.04 -19.07 -2.91
CA ILE A 97 -12.15 -19.10 -4.37
C ILE A 97 -13.62 -19.03 -4.78
N ALA A 98 -14.09 -17.84 -5.13
CA ALA A 98 -15.15 -17.69 -6.13
C ALA A 98 -15.03 -16.32 -6.79
N PRO A 99 -14.54 -16.29 -8.04
CA PRO A 99 -15.23 -15.57 -9.08
C PRO A 99 -15.62 -16.59 -10.15
N GLU A 100 -16.87 -17.06 -10.13
CA GLU A 100 -17.48 -17.42 -11.42
C GLU A 100 -17.85 -16.09 -12.08
N PHE A 101 -17.01 -15.67 -13.02
CA PHE A 101 -17.48 -14.85 -14.11
C PHE A 101 -18.60 -15.65 -14.78
N LYS A 102 -19.86 -15.29 -14.52
CA LYS A 102 -20.95 -15.71 -15.39
C LYS A 102 -20.65 -15.10 -16.75
N ASP A 103 -20.34 -15.97 -17.72
CA ASP A 103 -20.27 -15.63 -19.13
C ASP A 103 -21.46 -14.75 -19.51
N PHE A 104 -21.19 -13.48 -19.78
CA PHE A 104 -22.08 -12.61 -20.56
C PHE A 104 -22.03 -13.02 -22.04
N ASN A 105 -22.26 -14.31 -22.33
CA ASN A 105 -22.45 -14.77 -23.70
C ASN A 105 -23.08 -16.17 -23.80
N LYS A 106 -24.32 -16.33 -23.32
CA LYS A 106 -25.23 -17.37 -23.84
C LYS A 106 -26.63 -16.81 -24.10
N ASN A 107 -26.83 -16.45 -25.37
CA ASN A 107 -28.08 -16.54 -26.14
C ASN A 107 -29.32 -15.78 -25.64
N LYS A 108 -29.35 -14.47 -25.91
CA LYS A 108 -30.54 -13.88 -26.55
C LYS A 108 -30.60 -14.38 -27.99
N LYS A 109 -31.20 -15.55 -28.22
CA LYS A 109 -31.74 -15.86 -29.55
C LYS A 109 -32.99 -15.01 -29.75
N GLY A 110 -32.79 -13.82 -30.31
CA GLY A 110 -33.85 -13.09 -30.98
C GLY A 110 -34.33 -13.96 -32.15
N ASN A 111 -35.54 -14.48 -32.05
CA ASN A 111 -36.22 -15.09 -33.18
C ASN A 111 -36.72 -13.94 -34.06
N ALA A 112 -35.89 -13.53 -35.02
CA ALA A 112 -36.36 -12.83 -36.21
C ALA A 112 -37.21 -13.82 -37.02
N ARG A 113 -38.51 -13.53 -37.19
CA ARG A 113 -39.34 -14.17 -38.21
C ARG A 113 -39.86 -13.12 -39.17
N GLY A 114 -39.35 -13.19 -40.39
CA GLY A 114 -39.89 -12.51 -41.56
C GLY A 114 -41.23 -13.10 -41.99
N ARG A 115 -42.00 -12.26 -42.69
CA ARG A 115 -43.31 -12.52 -43.29
C ARG A 115 -43.28 -13.70 -44.27
N SER A 116 -44.32 -14.54 -44.25
CA SER A 116 -45.17 -14.82 -45.43
C SER A 116 -46.34 -15.78 -45.13
N SER A 117 -47.50 -15.37 -45.63
CA SER A 117 -48.64 -16.13 -46.18
C SER A 117 -49.37 -17.25 -45.40
N SER A 118 -50.67 -16.97 -45.26
CA SER A 118 -51.85 -17.76 -45.68
C SER A 118 -52.62 -18.64 -44.67
N THR A 119 -53.89 -18.21 -44.51
CA THR A 119 -55.18 -18.95 -44.41
C THR A 119 -55.65 -19.62 -43.11
N SER A 120 -56.83 -19.12 -42.64
CA SER A 120 -58.01 -19.78 -42.01
C SER A 120 -57.79 -20.68 -40.78
N SER A 121 -58.55 -20.63 -39.67
CA SER A 121 -59.98 -20.39 -39.41
C SER A 121 -60.25 -20.42 -37.88
N SER A 122 -61.31 -19.74 -37.40
CA SER A 122 -62.23 -20.00 -36.24
C SER A 122 -61.73 -20.82 -35.02
N SER A 123 -62.02 -20.56 -33.74
CA SER A 123 -63.15 -19.94 -33.00
C SER A 123 -62.79 -19.87 -31.49
N SER A 124 -63.50 -19.01 -30.74
CA SER A 124 -63.96 -19.02 -29.31
C SER A 124 -63.34 -20.00 -28.28
N ASP A 125 -63.15 -19.73 -26.99
CA ASP A 125 -64.00 -19.11 -25.96
C ASP A 125 -63.16 -18.72 -24.71
N GLU A 126 -63.77 -17.91 -23.83
CA GLU A 126 -63.31 -17.54 -22.48
C GLU A 126 -63.25 -18.72 -21.50
N ASP A 127 -62.41 -18.63 -20.46
CA ASP A 127 -62.87 -18.73 -19.05
C ASP A 127 -61.71 -18.59 -18.02
N ASP A 128 -61.98 -17.78 -17.00
CA ASP A 128 -61.28 -17.67 -15.72
C ASP A 128 -61.24 -19.02 -14.99
N LEU A 129 -60.19 -19.30 -14.19
CA LEU A 129 -60.34 -20.13 -12.98
C LEU A 129 -59.23 -19.91 -11.93
N VAL A 130 -59.71 -19.62 -10.73
CA VAL A 130 -59.02 -19.42 -9.45
C VAL A 130 -58.37 -20.73 -8.94
N PRO A 131 -57.21 -20.69 -8.24
CA PRO A 131 -56.57 -21.90 -7.70
C PRO A 131 -57.38 -22.57 -6.59
N THR A 132 -57.37 -23.91 -6.56
CA THR A 132 -58.17 -24.73 -5.65
C THR A 132 -57.40 -25.13 -4.38
N ARG A 133 -58.15 -25.58 -3.37
CA ARG A 133 -57.72 -25.93 -2.00
C ARG A 133 -56.72 -27.10 -1.90
N ALA A 134 -56.31 -27.70 -3.02
CA ALA A 134 -55.25 -28.71 -3.09
C ALA A 134 -53.84 -28.10 -3.24
N ASP A 135 -53.73 -26.85 -3.73
CA ASP A 135 -52.45 -26.14 -3.88
C ASP A 135 -51.94 -25.55 -2.56
N ILE A 136 -52.82 -25.43 -1.55
CA ILE A 136 -52.51 -24.89 -0.22
C ILE A 136 -51.93 -25.96 0.74
N LYS A 137 -51.99 -27.26 0.39
CA LYS A 137 -51.52 -28.35 1.26
C LYS A 137 -50.09 -28.86 1.00
N ARG A 138 -49.37 -28.32 0.01
CA ARG A 138 -47.97 -28.71 -0.29
C ARG A 138 -46.89 -27.77 0.26
N LEU A 139 -47.26 -26.69 0.96
CA LEU A 139 -46.32 -25.70 1.51
C LEU A 139 -46.16 -25.74 3.04
N ALA A 140 -46.65 -26.79 3.71
CA ALA A 140 -46.56 -26.91 5.17
C ALA A 140 -46.15 -28.33 5.60
N LYS A 141 -44.86 -28.66 5.45
CA LYS A 141 -44.15 -29.64 6.29
C LYS A 141 -42.67 -29.67 5.91
N CYS A 142 -41.83 -29.12 6.79
CA CYS A 142 -40.47 -29.58 7.12
C CYS A 142 -39.85 -28.59 8.13
N GLU A 143 -40.35 -28.62 9.37
CA GLU A 143 -39.58 -28.28 10.55
C GLU A 143 -39.76 -29.46 11.51
N GLY A 144 -38.65 -30.04 11.96
CA GLY A 144 -38.63 -31.16 12.90
C GLY A 144 -37.23 -31.75 12.99
N ARG A 145 -36.53 -31.40 14.08
CA ARG A 145 -35.35 -32.12 14.60
C ARG A 145 -35.71 -33.58 14.80
N ASP A 146 -34.74 -34.49 14.63
CA ASP A 146 -34.64 -35.68 15.48
C ASP A 146 -33.19 -36.14 15.58
N GLU A 147 -32.82 -36.41 16.83
CA GLU A 147 -31.65 -37.15 17.30
C GLU A 147 -31.91 -38.67 17.13
N ASP A 148 -30.83 -39.44 17.11
CA ASP A 148 -30.75 -40.90 17.31
C ASP A 148 -31.41 -41.85 16.30
N ALA A 149 -30.57 -42.54 15.51
CA ALA A 149 -30.70 -43.97 15.21
C ALA A 149 -29.39 -44.54 14.65
N VAL A 150 -28.57 -45.10 15.54
CA VAL A 150 -27.62 -46.19 15.24
C VAL A 150 -28.45 -47.45 14.96
N MET A 151 -28.12 -48.22 13.93
CA MET A 151 -28.15 -49.71 13.93
C MET A 151 -27.64 -50.29 12.59
N HIS A 152 -26.55 -51.05 12.72
CA HIS A 152 -26.09 -52.23 11.98
C HIS A 152 -26.57 -52.52 10.55
N GLU A 153 -25.60 -52.51 9.62
CA GLU A 153 -25.45 -53.59 8.63
C GLU A 153 -23.99 -54.08 8.65
N SER A 154 -23.83 -55.40 8.68
CA SER A 154 -22.59 -56.13 8.86
C SER A 154 -21.98 -56.56 7.52
N SER A 155 -20.67 -56.34 7.42
CA SER A 155 -19.62 -57.15 6.77
C SER A 155 -19.78 -57.58 5.31
N GLU A 156 -18.89 -57.08 4.46
CA GLU A 156 -18.00 -57.91 3.63
C GLU A 156 -16.61 -57.26 3.58
N GLU A 157 -15.58 -58.08 3.80
CA GLU A 157 -14.17 -57.73 3.95
C GLU A 157 -13.50 -57.43 2.60
N SER A 158 -12.65 -56.40 2.56
CA SER A 158 -11.45 -56.41 1.71
C SER A 158 -10.40 -55.48 2.28
N ASP A 159 -9.20 -56.04 2.49
CA ASP A 159 -8.06 -55.51 3.22
C ASP A 159 -7.49 -54.17 2.72
N ASP A 160 -7.30 -53.29 3.70
CA ASP A 160 -6.11 -52.50 4.04
C ASP A 160 -5.06 -52.21 2.94
N ASP A 161 -5.09 -50.98 2.41
CA ASP A 161 -3.88 -50.16 2.22
C ASP A 161 -4.24 -48.76 1.67
N THR A 162 -4.76 -47.87 2.52
CA THR A 162 -4.65 -46.42 2.25
C THR A 162 -4.43 -45.66 3.55
N LYS A 163 -3.16 -45.31 3.80
CA LYS A 163 -2.75 -44.30 4.79
C LYS A 163 -3.70 -43.10 4.75
N GLU A 164 -4.29 -42.80 5.90
CA GLU A 164 -5.03 -41.57 6.18
C GLU A 164 -4.29 -40.36 5.60
N ARG A 165 -4.82 -39.79 4.51
CA ARG A 165 -4.56 -38.39 4.21
C ARG A 165 -5.26 -37.59 5.29
N ALA A 166 -4.54 -37.20 6.34
CA ALA A 166 -5.03 -36.24 7.32
C ALA A 166 -5.55 -35.01 6.57
N THR A 167 -6.86 -34.86 6.53
CA THR A 167 -7.50 -33.75 5.83
C THR A 167 -7.15 -32.50 6.63
N GLU A 168 -6.25 -31.65 6.12
CA GLU A 168 -5.90 -30.42 6.83
C GLU A 168 -7.18 -29.61 7.11
N CYS A 169 -7.42 -29.23 8.37
CA CYS A 169 -8.55 -28.40 8.78
C CYS A 169 -8.10 -26.99 9.17
N PHE A 170 -8.97 -26.00 8.96
CA PHE A 170 -8.88 -24.69 9.59
C PHE A 170 -9.41 -24.78 11.01
N ARG A 171 -8.61 -24.31 11.98
CA ARG A 171 -9.08 -24.06 13.34
C ARG A 171 -10.20 -23.02 13.29
N THR A 172 -11.32 -23.30 13.93
CA THR A 172 -12.44 -22.36 14.02
C THR A 172 -12.48 -21.71 15.40
N ALA A 173 -13.00 -20.49 15.48
CA ALA A 173 -13.13 -19.77 16.75
C ALA A 173 -14.31 -18.79 16.75
N VAL A 174 -14.67 -18.37 17.96
CA VAL A 174 -15.65 -17.32 18.22
C VAL A 174 -14.95 -16.10 18.81
N VAL A 175 -15.33 -14.91 18.33
CA VAL A 175 -14.90 -13.63 18.90
C VAL A 175 -15.62 -13.39 20.23
N VAL A 176 -14.84 -13.31 21.30
CA VAL A 176 -15.36 -13.13 22.67
C VAL A 176 -15.15 -11.71 23.19
N TYR A 177 -14.20 -10.97 22.61
CA TYR A 177 -13.93 -9.58 22.98
C TYR A 177 -13.27 -8.82 21.82
N VAL A 178 -13.46 -7.50 21.76
CA VAL A 178 -12.80 -6.61 20.80
C VAL A 178 -11.88 -5.66 21.57
N SER A 179 -10.57 -5.94 21.53
CA SER A 179 -9.57 -5.19 22.28
C SER A 179 -9.30 -3.81 21.69
N LYS A 180 -9.35 -3.67 20.37
CA LYS A 180 -9.19 -2.38 19.68
C LYS A 180 -10.14 -2.28 18.49
N LYS A 181 -11.01 -1.28 18.55
CA LYS A 181 -11.96 -0.95 17.49
C LYS A 181 -11.31 -0.07 16.44
N CYS A 182 -11.30 -0.49 15.17
CA CYS A 182 -10.70 0.28 14.07
C CYS A 182 -11.55 1.50 13.66
N TRP A 183 -12.84 1.48 14.00
CA TRP A 183 -13.86 2.38 13.50
C TRP A 183 -14.17 3.57 14.39
N THR A 184 -13.57 3.68 15.57
CA THR A 184 -13.88 4.76 16.52
C THR A 184 -13.30 6.11 16.11
N LYS A 185 -12.34 6.11 15.17
CA LYS A 185 -11.56 7.30 14.81
C LYS A 185 -11.93 7.89 13.44
N HIS A 186 -12.45 7.09 12.52
CA HIS A 186 -12.66 7.48 11.13
C HIS A 186 -14.05 7.06 10.64
N PRO A 187 -14.72 7.91 9.85
CA PRO A 187 -15.98 7.55 9.24
C PRO A 187 -15.79 6.61 8.04
N PHE A 188 -16.87 5.99 7.63
CA PHE A 188 -16.92 5.14 6.44
C PHE A 188 -17.64 5.85 5.31
N VAL A 189 -17.11 5.74 4.10
CA VAL A 189 -17.81 6.22 2.90
C VAL A 189 -18.96 5.27 2.58
N CYS A 190 -20.17 5.81 2.57
CA CYS A 190 -21.40 5.06 2.33
C CYS A 190 -22.27 5.74 1.27
N THR A 191 -23.09 4.93 0.62
CA THR A 191 -24.31 5.41 -0.06
C THR A 191 -25.52 5.19 0.86
N LEU A 192 -26.60 5.93 0.63
CA LEU A 192 -27.81 5.82 1.46
C LEU A 192 -28.94 5.14 0.69
N GLU A 193 -29.68 4.29 1.38
CA GLU A 193 -30.87 3.61 0.86
C GLU A 193 -32.04 3.78 1.84
N ALA A 194 -33.25 3.99 1.31
CA ALA A 194 -34.47 3.99 2.11
C ALA A 194 -34.76 2.60 2.71
N ASN A 195 -35.59 2.53 3.74
CA ASN A 195 -36.04 1.24 4.25
C ASN A 195 -36.93 0.55 3.21
N LYS A 196 -36.67 -0.72 2.90
CA LYS A 196 -37.57 -1.52 2.08
C LYS A 196 -38.92 -1.71 2.80
N THR A 197 -40.00 -1.24 2.20
CA THR A 197 -41.38 -1.55 2.59
C THR A 197 -41.78 -2.90 2.00
N GLY A 198 -41.60 -3.98 2.77
CA GLY A 198 -42.12 -5.32 2.43
C GLY A 198 -41.14 -6.20 1.65
N GLY A 199 -40.79 -7.34 2.24
CA GLY A 199 -39.92 -8.38 1.66
C GLY A 199 -39.12 -9.06 2.76
N GLY A 200 -39.56 -10.26 3.17
CA GLY A 200 -39.02 -11.03 4.31
C GLY A 200 -37.64 -11.64 4.09
N GLY A 201 -36.68 -10.90 3.53
CA GLY A 201 -35.27 -11.31 3.42
C GLY A 201 -34.41 -10.82 4.60
N ASP A 202 -33.31 -11.52 4.89
CA ASP A 202 -32.27 -11.06 5.82
C ASP A 202 -31.78 -9.67 5.35
N PRO A 203 -31.66 -8.65 6.22
CA PRO A 203 -31.05 -7.36 5.86
C PRO A 203 -29.65 -7.45 5.26
N LEU A 204 -28.97 -8.59 5.44
CA LEU A 204 -27.69 -8.93 4.80
C LEU A 204 -27.86 -9.49 3.38
N ASP A 205 -28.98 -10.16 3.10
CA ASP A 205 -29.35 -10.71 1.80
C ASP A 205 -30.12 -9.65 1.01
N GLY A 206 -29.39 -8.62 0.60
CA GLY A 206 -29.91 -7.60 -0.31
C GLY A 206 -30.34 -8.24 -1.63
N ALA A 207 -31.61 -8.62 -1.76
CA ALA A 207 -32.21 -8.83 -3.07
C ALA A 207 -32.03 -7.53 -3.87
N ILE A 208 -31.23 -7.62 -4.94
CA ILE A 208 -31.04 -6.60 -5.97
C ILE A 208 -32.33 -6.63 -6.77
N ASP A 209 -33.21 -5.63 -6.67
CA ASP A 209 -34.33 -5.41 -7.61
C ASP A 209 -35.12 -4.11 -7.33
N ALA A 210 -34.43 -3.01 -7.01
CA ALA A 210 -35.03 -1.68 -7.10
C ALA A 210 -33.99 -0.72 -7.65
N ASP A 211 -34.37 0.11 -8.62
CA ASP A 211 -33.50 1.15 -9.18
C ASP A 211 -32.99 2.06 -8.03
N PRO A 212 -31.68 2.06 -7.72
CA PRO A 212 -31.09 2.84 -6.63
C PRO A 212 -31.38 4.35 -6.71
N LEU A 213 -31.83 4.82 -7.88
CA LEU A 213 -32.20 6.21 -8.15
C LEU A 213 -33.60 6.58 -7.64
N THR A 214 -34.39 5.64 -7.11
CA THR A 214 -35.82 5.85 -6.78
C THR A 214 -36.23 5.47 -5.35
N SER A 215 -35.28 5.28 -4.42
CA SER A 215 -35.64 4.94 -3.03
C SER A 215 -36.24 6.14 -2.30
N MET A 216 -37.43 5.97 -1.71
CA MET A 216 -38.21 7.04 -1.07
C MET A 216 -38.31 6.82 0.44
N VAL A 217 -37.85 7.79 1.23
CA VAL A 217 -38.01 7.80 2.69
C VAL A 217 -39.38 8.34 3.03
N GLN A 218 -40.15 7.58 3.80
CA GLN A 218 -41.52 7.91 4.16
C GLN A 218 -41.57 8.82 5.40
N PRO A 219 -42.59 9.67 5.56
CA PRO A 219 -42.73 10.54 6.74
C PRO A 219 -42.72 9.83 8.11
N GLY A 220 -43.08 8.53 8.14
CA GLY A 220 -43.07 7.70 9.35
C GLY A 220 -41.76 6.97 9.63
N ASP A 221 -40.79 7.02 8.71
CA ASP A 221 -39.50 6.35 8.90
C ASP A 221 -38.71 7.01 10.04
N LYS A 222 -38.20 6.19 10.96
CA LYS A 222 -37.31 6.64 12.04
C LYS A 222 -35.83 6.48 11.72
N PHE A 223 -35.52 5.64 10.73
CA PHE A 223 -34.17 5.28 10.34
C PHE A 223 -34.04 5.22 8.83
N ILE A 224 -32.83 5.42 8.32
CA ILE A 224 -32.41 5.08 6.96
C ILE A 224 -31.22 4.14 7.01
N ARG A 225 -30.88 3.50 5.88
CA ARG A 225 -29.75 2.58 5.80
C ARG A 225 -28.58 3.26 5.11
N ALA A 226 -27.39 3.06 5.66
CA ALA A 226 -26.13 3.42 5.02
C ALA A 226 -25.41 2.15 4.60
N LYS A 227 -25.04 2.08 3.33
CA LYS A 227 -24.33 0.98 2.70
C LYS A 227 -22.88 1.41 2.45
N PRO A 228 -21.91 0.86 3.19
CA PRO A 228 -20.50 1.15 2.96
C PRO A 228 -20.05 0.77 1.54
N MET A 229 -19.15 1.56 0.97
CA MET A 229 -18.51 1.23 -0.31
C MET A 229 -17.60 0.00 -0.17
N ASN A 230 -16.98 -0.18 1.00
CA ASN A 230 -16.25 -1.40 1.34
C ASN A 230 -17.22 -2.52 1.76
N LYS A 231 -17.40 -3.51 0.88
CA LYS A 231 -18.30 -4.67 1.08
C LYS A 231 -17.96 -5.55 2.29
N ARG A 232 -16.76 -5.40 2.89
CA ARG A 232 -16.37 -6.12 4.11
C ARG A 232 -17.02 -5.54 5.37
N LEU A 233 -17.58 -4.33 5.27
CA LEU A 233 -18.22 -3.63 6.38
C LEU A 233 -19.73 -3.89 6.40
N PRO A 234 -20.35 -4.01 7.59
CA PRO A 234 -21.79 -4.15 7.71
C PRO A 234 -22.50 -2.86 7.32
N TRP A 235 -23.74 -2.97 6.85
CA TRP A 235 -24.61 -1.81 6.69
C TRP A 235 -24.88 -1.16 8.05
N MET A 236 -25.17 0.14 8.05
CA MET A 236 -25.48 0.90 9.27
C MET A 236 -26.90 1.45 9.23
N LEU A 237 -27.52 1.55 10.40
CA LEU A 237 -28.75 2.32 10.59
C LEU A 237 -28.39 3.74 10.99
N ILE A 238 -28.95 4.73 10.30
CA ILE A 238 -28.85 6.15 10.67
C ILE A 238 -30.21 6.61 11.14
N GLN A 239 -30.27 7.17 12.34
CA GLN A 239 -31.50 7.75 12.87
C GLN A 239 -31.83 9.05 12.13
N ILE A 240 -33.07 9.17 11.64
CA ILE A 240 -33.57 10.41 11.05
C ILE A 240 -33.81 11.40 12.20
N ASN A 241 -33.07 12.50 12.19
CA ASN A 241 -33.19 13.62 13.12
C ASN A 241 -33.14 14.94 12.34
N ASP A 242 -33.23 16.08 13.03
CA ASP A 242 -33.23 17.40 12.39
C ASP A 242 -31.98 17.66 11.52
N VAL A 243 -30.80 17.20 11.97
CA VAL A 243 -29.54 17.38 11.23
C VAL A 243 -29.57 16.60 9.93
N VAL A 244 -29.91 15.30 10.00
CA VAL A 244 -30.02 14.42 8.84
C VAL A 244 -31.09 14.94 7.88
N SER A 245 -32.23 15.36 8.40
CA SER A 245 -33.35 15.87 7.60
C SER A 245 -32.99 17.16 6.86
N ARG A 246 -32.22 18.07 7.48
CA ARG A 246 -31.74 19.29 6.81
C ARG A 246 -30.69 19.00 5.74
N VAL A 247 -29.77 18.07 5.99
CA VAL A 247 -28.70 17.73 5.04
C VAL A 247 -29.23 16.97 3.84
N LEU A 248 -30.16 16.03 4.06
CA LEU A 248 -30.68 15.11 3.03
C LEU A 248 -32.07 15.48 2.50
N ARG A 249 -32.71 16.53 3.01
CA ARG A 249 -34.08 16.96 2.67
C ARG A 249 -35.09 15.82 2.81
N LEU A 250 -35.17 15.23 4.01
CA LEU A 250 -36.07 14.12 4.33
C LEU A 250 -37.35 14.61 5.05
N PRO A 251 -38.49 13.89 4.94
CA PRO A 251 -38.74 12.71 4.07
C PRO A 251 -38.71 13.10 2.59
N GLY A 252 -38.37 12.15 1.72
CA GLY A 252 -38.17 12.43 0.30
C GLY A 252 -37.30 11.39 -0.42
N PRO A 253 -37.00 11.62 -1.70
CA PRO A 253 -36.15 10.73 -2.48
C PRO A 253 -34.70 10.77 -1.98
N LEU A 254 -34.09 9.59 -1.89
CA LEU A 254 -32.65 9.44 -1.69
C LEU A 254 -31.99 9.09 -3.03
N ASN A 255 -30.89 9.78 -3.33
CA ASN A 255 -30.04 9.42 -4.45
C ASN A 255 -28.99 8.41 -3.99
N GLY A 256 -29.17 7.14 -4.36
CA GLY A 256 -28.26 6.04 -4.02
C GLY A 256 -26.85 6.15 -4.61
N ARG A 257 -26.56 7.17 -5.43
CA ARG A 257 -25.20 7.46 -5.91
C ARG A 257 -24.45 8.43 -5.03
N VAL A 258 -25.11 9.16 -4.13
CA VAL A 258 -24.42 10.17 -3.31
C VAL A 258 -23.58 9.47 -2.24
N MET A 259 -22.28 9.74 -2.26
CA MET A 259 -21.30 9.25 -1.29
C MET A 259 -21.23 10.19 -0.09
N ILE A 260 -21.32 9.61 1.10
CA ILE A 260 -21.47 10.33 2.36
C ILE A 260 -20.62 9.67 3.46
N PRO A 261 -19.91 10.45 4.28
CA PRO A 261 -19.18 9.91 5.41
C PRO A 261 -20.13 9.59 6.58
N VAL A 262 -20.10 8.35 7.04
CA VAL A 262 -20.93 7.83 8.12
C VAL A 262 -20.06 7.25 9.23
N GLN A 263 -20.14 7.83 10.42
CA GLN A 263 -19.44 7.36 11.61
C GLN A 263 -20.26 6.28 12.31
N MET A 264 -19.68 5.09 12.50
CA MET A 264 -20.29 4.06 13.33
C MET A 264 -20.23 4.47 14.82
N LEU A 265 -21.33 4.27 15.54
CA LEU A 265 -21.47 4.68 16.95
C LEU A 265 -21.44 3.48 17.89
N LYS A 266 -22.36 2.53 17.70
CA LYS A 266 -22.49 1.35 18.57
C LYS A 266 -23.18 0.21 17.86
N TRP A 267 -22.91 -1.01 18.33
CA TRP A 267 -23.61 -2.21 17.89
C TRP A 267 -24.12 -3.00 19.10
N GLY A 268 -25.41 -2.83 19.43
CA GLY A 268 -26.05 -3.54 20.54
C GLY A 268 -26.33 -5.00 20.22
N THR A 269 -26.39 -5.86 21.25
CA THR A 269 -26.63 -7.31 21.12
C THR A 269 -27.95 -7.66 20.45
N ASN A 270 -28.98 -6.86 20.69
CA ASN A 270 -30.31 -7.05 20.11
C ASN A 270 -30.48 -6.45 18.70
N SER A 271 -29.44 -5.82 18.14
CA SER A 271 -29.50 -5.16 16.82
C SER A 271 -28.77 -5.94 15.76
N VAL A 272 -29.43 -6.18 14.62
CA VAL A 272 -28.81 -6.84 13.47
C VAL A 272 -27.78 -5.93 12.78
N LEU A 273 -28.01 -4.63 12.79
CA LEU A 273 -27.12 -3.64 12.18
C LEU A 273 -26.58 -2.66 13.24
N PRO A 274 -25.33 -2.21 13.11
CA PRO A 274 -24.81 -1.11 13.92
C PRO A 274 -25.57 0.20 13.69
N LEU A 275 -25.63 1.02 14.74
CA LEU A 275 -26.08 2.41 14.65
C LEU A 275 -24.92 3.30 14.21
N GLY A 276 -25.18 4.16 13.25
CA GLY A 276 -24.26 5.20 12.78
C GLY A 276 -24.90 6.59 12.78
N ARG A 277 -24.08 7.59 12.48
CA ARG A 277 -24.51 8.98 12.24
C ARG A 277 -23.75 9.56 11.06
N LEU A 278 -24.31 10.59 10.45
CA LEU A 278 -23.57 11.43 9.50
C LEU A 278 -22.36 12.05 10.20
N ALA A 279 -21.19 11.96 9.58
CA ALA A 279 -19.95 12.51 10.10
C ALA A 279 -19.58 13.86 9.44
N GLY A 280 -20.19 14.17 8.30
CA GLY A 280 -19.90 15.37 7.52
C GLY A 280 -20.89 15.59 6.40
N LYS A 281 -20.52 16.49 5.48
CA LYS A 281 -21.30 16.74 4.26
C LYS A 281 -21.08 15.63 3.24
N PRO A 282 -22.03 15.41 2.30
CA PRO A 282 -21.80 14.54 1.15
C PRO A 282 -20.56 14.95 0.35
N PHE A 283 -19.80 13.96 -0.13
CA PHE A 283 -18.66 14.18 -1.01
C PHE A 283 -19.10 14.56 -2.43
N GLY A 284 -20.20 13.96 -2.89
CA GLY A 284 -20.72 14.10 -4.25
C GLY A 284 -21.30 12.78 -4.74
N SER A 285 -21.53 12.65 -6.04
CA SER A 285 -22.07 11.42 -6.63
C SER A 285 -20.95 10.46 -7.03
N ALA A 286 -21.15 9.16 -6.83
CA ALA A 286 -20.25 8.11 -7.31
C ALA A 286 -20.04 8.24 -8.83
N GLY A 287 -18.80 8.05 -9.26
CA GLY A 287 -18.32 8.31 -10.62
C GLY A 287 -17.88 9.76 -10.90
N ASP A 288 -18.17 10.71 -10.01
CA ASP A 288 -17.57 12.05 -10.11
C ASP A 288 -16.13 12.05 -9.58
N LEU A 289 -15.20 12.60 -10.36
CA LEU A 289 -13.78 12.58 -10.05
C LEU A 289 -13.44 13.20 -8.69
N ALA A 290 -14.02 14.35 -8.37
CA ALA A 290 -13.76 15.03 -7.11
C ALA A 290 -14.34 14.25 -5.92
N ALA A 291 -15.55 13.71 -6.09
CA ALA A 291 -16.21 12.89 -5.07
C ALA A 291 -15.44 11.58 -4.78
N GLU A 292 -15.03 10.85 -5.83
CA GLU A 292 -14.24 9.61 -5.71
C GLU A 292 -12.89 9.88 -5.06
N THR A 293 -12.26 11.01 -5.39
CA THR A 293 -10.98 11.43 -4.78
C THR A 293 -11.13 11.69 -3.29
N ALA A 294 -12.13 12.49 -2.90
CA ALA A 294 -12.37 12.80 -1.49
C ALA A 294 -12.74 11.55 -0.69
N ALA A 295 -13.61 10.69 -1.24
CA ALA A 295 -13.97 9.40 -0.64
C ALA A 295 -12.75 8.48 -0.44
N CYS A 296 -11.91 8.36 -1.46
CA CYS A 296 -10.71 7.53 -1.40
C CYS A 296 -9.72 7.99 -0.33
N LEU A 297 -9.52 9.31 -0.19
CA LEU A 297 -8.65 9.87 0.83
C LEU A 297 -9.22 9.67 2.24
N GLU A 298 -10.53 9.88 2.44
CA GLU A 298 -11.18 9.65 3.73
C GLU A 298 -11.05 8.18 4.18
N GLU A 299 -11.32 7.22 3.29
CA GLU A 299 -11.19 5.79 3.63
C GLU A 299 -9.76 5.36 3.93
N ALA A 300 -8.78 6.06 3.36
CA ALA A 300 -7.37 5.85 3.62
C ALA A 300 -6.85 6.68 4.81
N ASN A 301 -7.69 7.48 5.47
CA ASN A 301 -7.29 8.42 6.52
C ASN A 301 -6.19 9.40 6.04
N LEU A 302 -6.42 9.99 4.88
CA LEU A 302 -5.56 10.96 4.19
C LEU A 302 -6.30 12.27 3.88
N GLU A 303 -7.46 12.51 4.50
CA GLU A 303 -8.28 13.72 4.32
C GLU A 303 -7.48 14.99 4.69
N HIS A 304 -6.56 14.88 5.66
CA HIS A 304 -5.67 15.96 6.04
C HIS A 304 -4.70 16.36 4.92
N HIS A 305 -4.32 15.45 4.01
CA HIS A 305 -3.49 15.78 2.85
C HIS A 305 -4.23 16.60 1.80
N ALA A 306 -5.56 16.46 1.72
CA ALA A 306 -6.41 17.27 0.86
C ALA A 306 -6.72 18.65 1.44
N ALA A 307 -6.57 18.84 2.75
CA ALA A 307 -6.76 20.13 3.38
C ALA A 307 -5.64 21.11 3.00
N ASP A 308 -6.01 22.38 2.87
CA ASP A 308 -5.06 23.47 2.72
C ASP A 308 -4.17 23.57 3.96
N PHE A 309 -2.94 24.03 3.75
CA PHE A 309 -2.02 24.27 4.85
C PHE A 309 -2.55 25.40 5.75
N SER A 310 -2.17 25.39 7.03
CA SER A 310 -2.58 26.48 7.92
C SER A 310 -1.97 27.81 7.49
N ARG A 311 -2.62 28.93 7.84
CA ARG A 311 -2.08 30.28 7.56
C ARG A 311 -0.68 30.48 8.14
N GLN A 312 -0.40 29.93 9.32
CA GLN A 312 0.92 30.00 9.93
C GLN A 312 2.00 29.32 9.06
N VAL A 313 1.66 28.18 8.45
CA VAL A 313 2.54 27.45 7.53
C VAL A 313 2.78 28.27 6.25
N TYR A 314 1.72 28.82 5.65
CA TYR A 314 1.86 29.67 4.46
C TYR A 314 2.68 30.93 4.74
N ASP A 315 2.38 31.67 5.82
CA ASP A 315 3.11 32.88 6.20
C ASP A 315 4.60 32.57 6.46
N GLU A 316 4.91 31.40 7.02
CA GLU A 316 6.29 30.94 7.20
C GLU A 316 7.00 30.69 5.86
N VAL A 317 6.36 29.97 4.94
CA VAL A 317 6.91 29.68 3.61
C VAL A 317 7.06 30.93 2.76
N ASP A 318 6.08 31.84 2.78
CA ASP A 318 6.14 33.08 2.01
C ASP A 318 7.31 33.97 2.46
N ARG A 319 7.60 34.00 3.77
CA ARG A 319 8.81 34.66 4.30
C ARG A 319 10.09 33.98 3.81
N MET A 320 10.12 32.65 3.74
CA MET A 320 11.29 31.92 3.21
C MET A 320 11.50 32.23 1.73
N VAL A 321 10.43 32.21 0.93
CA VAL A 321 10.47 32.52 -0.51
C VAL A 321 10.93 33.95 -0.75
N ALA A 322 10.38 34.92 -0.01
CA ALA A 322 10.78 36.32 -0.13
C ALA A 322 12.26 36.56 0.21
N ASN A 323 12.83 35.75 1.11
CA ASN A 323 14.22 35.87 1.55
C ASN A 323 15.18 34.90 0.84
N ALA A 324 14.73 34.11 -0.13
CA ALA A 324 15.48 33.01 -0.72
C ALA A 324 16.87 33.43 -1.24
N GLU A 325 16.93 34.53 -1.97
CA GLU A 325 18.16 35.04 -2.55
C GLU A 325 19.14 35.57 -1.50
N ALA A 326 18.63 36.26 -0.47
CA ALA A 326 19.46 36.72 0.64
C ALA A 326 20.01 35.54 1.45
N GLU A 327 19.19 34.51 1.66
CA GLU A 327 19.57 33.28 2.34
C GLU A 327 20.64 32.51 1.56
N TYR A 328 20.47 32.36 0.25
CA TYR A 328 21.48 31.76 -0.62
C TYR A 328 22.83 32.48 -0.52
N ARG A 329 22.85 33.82 -0.66
CA ARG A 329 24.07 34.62 -0.54
C ARG A 329 24.72 34.49 0.85
N ARG A 330 23.90 34.41 1.91
CA ARG A 330 24.37 34.25 3.29
C ARG A 330 25.08 32.91 3.48
N GLU A 331 24.54 31.84 2.91
CA GLU A 331 25.10 30.49 2.97
C GLU A 331 26.34 30.32 2.08
N MET A 332 26.39 31.06 0.96
CA MET A 332 27.50 31.05 -0.02
C MET A 332 28.56 32.14 0.20
N ARG A 333 28.54 32.80 1.36
CA ARG A 333 29.56 33.80 1.72
C ARG A 333 30.97 33.18 1.75
N PRO A 334 32.04 33.95 1.43
CA PRO A 334 33.41 33.48 1.59
C PRO A 334 33.69 32.95 3.00
N GLY A 335 34.32 31.78 3.11
CA GLY A 335 34.53 31.09 4.39
C GLY A 335 33.29 30.40 4.97
N GLY A 336 32.18 30.33 4.21
CA GLY A 336 30.99 29.55 4.56
C GLY A 336 31.26 28.04 4.60
N SER A 337 30.35 27.29 5.23
CA SER A 337 30.48 25.84 5.38
C SER A 337 30.03 25.04 4.16
N ARG A 338 29.37 25.68 3.17
CA ARG A 338 28.88 25.02 1.96
C ARG A 338 29.95 25.00 0.88
N ARG A 339 30.04 23.87 0.18
CA ARG A 339 30.88 23.76 -1.02
C ARG A 339 30.17 24.34 -2.24
N ASP A 340 30.87 25.16 -3.00
CA ASP A 340 30.39 25.66 -4.29
C ASP A 340 30.64 24.61 -5.38
N LEU A 341 29.56 24.05 -5.92
CA LEU A 341 29.58 23.14 -7.06
C LEU A 341 28.83 23.73 -8.27
N THR A 342 28.57 25.04 -8.27
CA THR A 342 27.75 25.69 -9.31
C THR A 342 28.37 25.69 -10.71
N LYS A 343 29.67 25.39 -10.81
CA LYS A 343 30.42 25.25 -12.08
C LYS A 343 30.56 23.80 -12.54
N LYS A 344 30.04 22.84 -11.77
CA LYS A 344 30.15 21.42 -12.07
C LYS A 344 29.02 21.01 -13.01
N ARG A 345 29.31 20.09 -13.95
CA ARG A 345 28.30 19.45 -14.78
C ARG A 345 27.40 18.58 -13.90
N ILE A 346 26.21 19.09 -13.60
CA ILE A 346 25.22 18.47 -12.75
C ILE A 346 23.88 18.55 -13.48
N PHE A 347 23.14 17.44 -13.55
CA PHE A 347 21.85 17.40 -14.21
C PHE A 347 20.84 16.55 -13.42
N THR A 348 19.56 16.75 -13.70
CA THR A 348 18.45 15.97 -13.12
C THR A 348 17.83 15.04 -14.15
N VAL A 349 17.25 13.92 -13.71
CA VAL A 349 16.54 12.96 -14.57
C VAL A 349 15.27 12.50 -13.87
N ASP A 350 14.12 12.94 -14.37
CA ASP A 350 12.83 12.76 -13.69
C ASP A 350 11.71 12.42 -14.69
N PRO A 351 10.51 12.01 -14.26
CA PRO A 351 9.36 11.98 -15.16
C PRO A 351 9.10 13.36 -15.78
N ALA A 352 8.63 13.40 -17.03
CA ALA A 352 8.33 14.66 -17.73
C ALA A 352 7.33 15.55 -16.96
N THR A 353 6.44 14.94 -16.18
CA THR A 353 5.42 15.64 -15.36
C THR A 353 5.92 16.09 -13.99
N ALA A 354 7.18 15.79 -13.61
CA ALA A 354 7.71 16.11 -12.28
C ALA A 354 7.81 17.62 -12.05
N ARG A 355 7.50 18.05 -10.83
CA ARG A 355 7.62 19.47 -10.40
C ARG A 355 8.51 19.64 -9.17
N ASP A 356 8.84 18.54 -8.53
CA ASP A 356 9.52 18.38 -7.25
C ASP A 356 10.78 17.53 -7.48
N LEU A 357 11.81 18.14 -8.08
CA LEU A 357 13.07 17.46 -8.41
C LEU A 357 13.92 17.35 -7.14
N ASP A 358 13.97 16.16 -6.55
CA ASP A 358 14.68 15.89 -5.29
C ASP A 358 16.19 15.70 -5.49
N ASP A 359 16.59 15.09 -6.60
CA ASP A 359 17.95 14.61 -6.85
C ASP A 359 18.56 15.11 -8.16
N ALA A 360 19.85 15.40 -8.11
CA ALA A 360 20.68 15.69 -9.27
C ALA A 360 21.98 14.89 -9.19
N VAL A 361 22.59 14.58 -10.34
CA VAL A 361 23.76 13.70 -10.42
C VAL A 361 24.91 14.34 -11.18
N SER A 362 26.13 13.95 -10.84
CA SER A 362 27.34 14.25 -11.58
C SER A 362 28.32 13.07 -11.54
N ILE A 363 29.24 13.05 -12.49
CA ILE A 363 30.34 12.09 -12.56
C ILE A 363 31.63 12.82 -12.92
N ASP A 364 32.72 12.50 -12.21
CA ASP A 364 34.07 12.94 -12.56
C ASP A 364 34.99 11.73 -12.70
N VAL A 365 35.87 11.75 -13.70
CA VAL A 365 37.00 10.82 -13.77
C VAL A 365 38.08 11.29 -12.79
N VAL A 366 38.41 10.45 -11.81
CA VAL A 366 39.45 10.73 -10.80
C VAL A 366 40.81 10.27 -11.33
N ASP A 367 40.85 9.06 -11.87
CA ASP A 367 42.00 8.41 -12.49
C ASP A 367 41.52 7.34 -13.49
N GLU A 368 42.45 6.59 -14.10
CA GLU A 368 42.16 5.61 -15.15
C GLU A 368 41.12 4.56 -14.74
N ASN A 369 41.08 4.20 -13.44
CA ASN A 369 40.23 3.10 -12.95
C ASN A 369 39.17 3.58 -11.95
N THR A 370 39.05 4.88 -11.71
CA THR A 370 38.17 5.42 -10.66
C THR A 370 37.37 6.61 -11.16
N VAL A 371 36.06 6.53 -10.95
CA VAL A 371 35.15 7.68 -11.09
C VAL A 371 34.62 8.09 -9.72
N GLU A 372 34.35 9.37 -9.54
CA GLU A 372 33.63 9.91 -8.38
C GLU A 372 32.22 10.31 -8.81
N ILE A 373 31.22 9.69 -8.19
CA ILE A 373 29.81 10.01 -8.38
C ILE A 373 29.41 11.05 -7.34
N GLY A 374 28.73 12.10 -7.79
CA GLY A 374 28.02 13.04 -6.93
C GLY A 374 26.52 12.82 -7.01
N VAL A 375 25.88 12.58 -5.85
CA VAL A 375 24.42 12.59 -5.70
C VAL A 375 24.05 13.80 -4.83
N HIS A 376 23.40 14.78 -5.45
CA HIS A 376 23.08 16.08 -4.89
C HIS A 376 21.59 16.14 -4.56
N ILE A 377 21.24 16.12 -3.28
CA ILE A 377 19.84 16.08 -2.85
C ILE A 377 19.38 17.45 -2.37
N ALA A 378 18.16 17.85 -2.69
CA ALA A 378 17.53 19.07 -2.19
C ALA A 378 17.68 19.21 -0.67
N ASP A 379 18.19 20.36 -0.21
CA ASP A 379 18.45 20.58 1.22
C ASP A 379 17.20 21.05 1.98
N VAL A 380 16.16 20.21 2.02
CA VAL A 380 14.89 20.52 2.67
C VAL A 380 15.07 20.79 4.16
N ALA A 381 15.94 20.04 4.84
CA ALA A 381 16.22 20.23 6.28
C ALA A 381 16.85 21.60 6.59
N HIS A 382 17.44 22.28 5.61
CA HIS A 382 17.88 23.66 5.78
C HIS A 382 16.69 24.62 5.90
N TYR A 383 15.63 24.47 5.11
CA TYR A 383 14.47 25.35 5.20
C TYR A 383 13.48 24.91 6.29
N VAL A 384 13.19 23.61 6.38
CA VAL A 384 12.24 23.04 7.34
C VAL A 384 12.93 22.78 8.68
N LYS A 385 12.98 23.81 9.52
CA LYS A 385 13.63 23.75 10.85
C LYS A 385 12.81 22.90 11.82
N GLN A 386 13.49 22.03 12.56
CA GLN A 386 12.84 21.16 13.53
C GLN A 386 12.09 21.97 14.60
N GLY A 387 10.80 21.68 14.77
CA GLY A 387 9.86 22.36 15.67
C GLY A 387 9.06 23.51 15.02
N SER A 388 9.39 23.92 13.78
CA SER A 388 8.62 24.95 13.04
C SER A 388 7.20 24.50 12.69
N ALA A 389 6.35 25.43 12.24
CA ALA A 389 4.98 25.09 11.85
C ALA A 389 4.98 24.18 10.61
N VAL A 390 5.86 24.47 9.64
CA VAL A 390 6.07 23.62 8.46
C VAL A 390 6.55 22.22 8.85
N ASP A 391 7.47 22.11 9.82
CA ASP A 391 7.98 20.82 10.27
C ASP A 391 6.91 19.96 10.96
N GLN A 392 6.12 20.56 11.86
CA GLN A 392 5.01 19.86 12.51
C GLN A 392 3.97 19.35 11.50
N GLU A 393 3.73 20.12 10.43
CA GLU A 393 2.86 19.71 9.35
C GLU A 393 3.45 18.58 8.50
N ALA A 394 4.75 18.65 8.19
CA ALA A 394 5.47 17.59 7.48
C ALA A 394 5.51 16.28 8.29
N GLN A 395 5.67 16.37 9.62
CA GLN A 395 5.59 15.22 10.55
C GLN A 395 4.22 14.55 10.51
N LYS A 396 3.13 15.33 10.42
CA LYS A 396 1.77 14.80 10.32
C LYS A 396 1.53 14.14 8.96
N ARG A 397 1.93 14.80 7.87
CA ARG A 397 1.70 14.28 6.51
C ARG A 397 2.61 13.10 6.16
N CYS A 398 3.83 13.05 6.69
CA CYS A 398 4.89 12.03 6.51
C CYS A 398 5.37 11.77 5.07
N THR A 399 4.49 11.79 4.08
CA THR A 399 4.74 11.52 2.66
C THR A 399 3.76 12.27 1.79
N SER A 400 4.18 12.64 0.58
CA SER A 400 3.24 13.04 -0.47
C SER A 400 2.40 11.84 -0.93
N VAL A 401 1.16 12.09 -1.36
CA VAL A 401 0.22 11.07 -1.86
C VAL A 401 0.01 11.29 -3.36
N TYR A 402 0.31 10.28 -4.18
CA TYR A 402 0.18 10.35 -5.64
C TYR A 402 -1.00 9.49 -6.09
N LEU A 403 -2.12 10.13 -6.43
CA LEU A 403 -3.18 9.49 -7.20
C LEU A 403 -2.90 9.69 -8.70
N CYS A 404 -3.50 8.86 -9.55
CA CYS A 404 -3.25 8.88 -11.00
C CYS A 404 -3.44 10.26 -11.67
N HIS A 405 -4.39 11.07 -11.19
CA HIS A 405 -4.73 12.39 -11.75
C HIS A 405 -4.15 13.57 -10.95
N ARG A 406 -3.72 13.35 -9.70
CA ARG A 406 -3.36 14.45 -8.77
C ARG A 406 -2.38 13.98 -7.70
N MET A 407 -1.45 14.87 -7.37
CA MET A 407 -0.55 14.74 -6.23
C MET A 407 -0.98 15.65 -5.07
N PHE A 408 -0.96 15.11 -3.85
CA PHE A 408 -1.19 15.84 -2.60
C PHE A 408 0.15 15.98 -1.85
N PRO A 409 0.69 17.20 -1.71
CA PRO A 409 2.07 17.37 -1.31
C PRO A 409 2.24 17.28 0.22
N MET A 410 3.40 16.78 0.64
CA MET A 410 3.85 16.81 2.03
C MET A 410 4.19 18.23 2.49
N LEU A 411 4.80 19.03 1.62
CA LEU A 411 5.21 20.41 1.92
C LEU A 411 4.46 21.40 1.01
N PRO A 412 4.32 22.68 1.40
CA PRO A 412 3.71 23.69 0.55
C PRO A 412 4.47 23.91 -0.76
N GLU A 413 3.76 24.30 -1.82
CA GLU A 413 4.32 24.48 -3.17
C GLU A 413 5.52 25.45 -3.21
N GLY A 414 5.50 26.51 -2.40
CA GLY A 414 6.61 27.45 -2.27
C GLY A 414 7.92 26.78 -1.82
N LEU A 415 7.84 25.73 -1.00
CA LEU A 415 9.00 24.93 -0.62
C LEU A 415 9.32 23.87 -1.68
N CYS A 416 8.33 23.05 -2.07
CA CYS A 416 8.54 21.94 -3.00
C CYS A 416 9.09 22.41 -4.35
N ALA A 417 8.33 23.25 -5.05
CA ALA A 417 8.56 23.54 -6.46
C ALA A 417 9.49 24.75 -6.69
N LYS A 418 9.56 25.67 -5.71
CA LYS A 418 10.37 26.89 -5.84
C LYS A 418 11.69 26.79 -5.09
N LEU A 419 11.67 26.64 -3.76
CA LEU A 419 12.91 26.70 -2.96
C LEU A 419 13.78 25.45 -3.06
N CYS A 420 13.18 24.27 -2.96
CA CYS A 420 13.90 23.01 -2.82
C CYS A 420 14.12 22.30 -4.16
N SER A 421 13.14 22.29 -5.07
CA SER A 421 13.26 21.62 -6.38
C SER A 421 14.53 22.06 -7.11
N LEU A 422 15.29 21.09 -7.60
CA LEU A 422 16.57 21.29 -8.28
C LEU A 422 16.40 21.74 -9.75
N ASN A 423 15.61 22.79 -9.95
CA ASN A 423 15.31 23.34 -11.27
C ASN A 423 16.60 23.72 -12.03
N PRO A 424 16.64 23.50 -13.36
CA PRO A 424 17.80 23.83 -14.18
C PRO A 424 18.06 25.35 -14.19
N ALA A 425 19.33 25.73 -14.36
CA ALA A 425 19.81 27.10 -14.43
C ALA A 425 19.53 27.98 -13.18
N GLU A 426 19.12 27.39 -12.06
CA GLU A 426 18.87 28.09 -10.80
C GLU A 426 19.87 27.67 -9.71
N HIS A 427 20.24 28.62 -8.86
CA HIS A 427 21.08 28.34 -7.69
C HIS A 427 20.29 27.61 -6.61
N LYS A 428 20.74 26.40 -6.22
CA LYS A 428 20.04 25.54 -5.26
C LYS A 428 20.96 25.03 -4.17
N LEU A 429 20.47 25.03 -2.94
CA LEU A 429 21.16 24.46 -1.79
C LEU A 429 20.90 22.96 -1.71
N THR A 430 21.96 22.18 -1.55
CA THR A 430 21.91 20.72 -1.55
C THR A 430 22.64 20.09 -0.37
N PHE A 431 22.25 18.87 -0.03
CA PHE A 431 23.06 17.93 0.73
C PHE A 431 23.64 16.91 -0.25
N THR A 432 24.95 16.96 -0.45
CA THR A 432 25.64 16.09 -1.39
C THR A 432 26.25 14.89 -0.69
N ALA A 433 26.07 13.72 -1.29
CA ALA A 433 26.84 12.50 -1.04
C ALA A 433 27.75 12.24 -2.26
N THR A 434 29.06 12.08 -2.03
CA THR A 434 30.01 11.66 -3.07
C THR A 434 30.64 10.33 -2.70
N PHE A 435 30.75 9.42 -3.65
CA PHE A 435 31.40 8.13 -3.47
C PHE A 435 32.13 7.73 -4.75
N ARG A 436 33.17 6.91 -4.60
CA ARG A 436 34.01 6.48 -5.72
C ARG A 436 33.68 5.07 -6.14
N ILE A 437 33.69 4.83 -7.44
CA ILE A 437 33.44 3.52 -8.02
C ILE A 437 34.67 3.13 -8.84
N ASN A 438 35.14 1.91 -8.62
CA ASN A 438 36.14 1.32 -9.49
C ASN A 438 35.47 0.97 -10.84
N VAL A 439 35.96 1.54 -11.93
CA VAL A 439 35.37 1.44 -13.27
C VAL A 439 35.42 0.01 -13.80
N ASP A 440 36.46 -0.77 -13.44
CA ASP A 440 36.64 -2.14 -13.91
C ASP A 440 35.67 -3.10 -13.22
N THR A 441 35.58 -3.02 -11.90
CA THR A 441 34.81 -3.95 -11.08
C THR A 441 33.37 -3.50 -10.87
N GLY A 442 33.08 -2.19 -10.90
CA GLY A 442 31.78 -1.64 -10.50
C GLY A 442 31.52 -1.71 -8.99
N ARG A 443 32.58 -1.81 -8.18
CA ARG A 443 32.51 -1.83 -6.70
C ARG A 443 32.67 -0.42 -6.14
N ILE A 444 31.89 -0.11 -5.10
CA ILE A 444 31.96 1.17 -4.39
C ILE A 444 33.11 1.11 -3.38
N ILE A 445 34.11 1.97 -3.60
CA ILE A 445 35.32 2.00 -2.80
C ILE A 445 34.99 2.41 -1.35
N GLY A 446 35.49 1.62 -0.39
CA GLY A 446 35.25 1.82 1.05
C GLY A 446 33.86 1.39 1.55
N ILE A 447 33.01 0.86 0.67
CA ILE A 447 31.74 0.22 1.02
C ILE A 447 31.75 -1.27 0.70
N ASP A 448 32.33 -1.67 -0.44
CA ASP A 448 32.40 -3.07 -0.87
C ASP A 448 33.76 -3.74 -0.59
N ASP A 449 34.84 -2.95 -0.46
CA ASP A 449 36.22 -3.46 -0.41
C ASP A 449 36.75 -3.60 1.05
N ASP A 450 36.40 -4.67 1.76
CA ASP A 450 37.04 -5.10 3.04
C ASP A 450 36.74 -4.34 4.34
N ASN A 451 35.47 -4.17 4.72
CA ASN A 451 34.98 -3.96 6.11
C ASN A 451 35.65 -2.88 7.00
N ASN A 452 36.58 -2.09 6.48
CA ASN A 452 37.36 -1.13 7.25
C ASN A 452 37.06 0.25 6.70
N PHE A 453 36.01 0.86 7.26
CA PHE A 453 35.60 2.24 7.03
C PHE A 453 36.68 3.20 7.55
N THR A 454 37.83 3.24 6.87
CA THR A 454 38.88 4.23 7.12
C THR A 454 38.56 5.43 6.24
N CYS A 455 38.24 6.54 6.90
CA CYS A 455 37.60 7.74 6.36
C CYS A 455 38.35 8.49 5.23
N ALA A 456 39.51 8.01 4.78
CA ALA A 456 40.28 8.69 3.73
C ALA A 456 39.71 8.44 2.32
N SER A 457 39.24 7.21 2.05
CA SER A 457 38.81 6.76 0.71
C SER A 457 37.32 6.42 0.60
N GLY A 458 36.58 6.39 1.71
CA GLY A 458 35.14 6.13 1.73
C GLY A 458 34.25 7.30 1.29
N PRO A 459 32.91 7.12 1.29
CA PRO A 459 31.96 8.15 0.93
C PRO A 459 32.10 9.43 1.76
N LYS A 460 31.88 10.58 1.13
CA LYS A 460 31.91 11.89 1.76
C LYS A 460 30.53 12.55 1.69
N PHE A 461 30.19 13.28 2.74
CA PHE A 461 28.92 13.98 2.86
C PHE A 461 29.18 15.43 3.21
N TYR A 462 28.50 16.36 2.56
CA TYR A 462 28.65 17.78 2.86
C TYR A 462 27.47 18.59 2.32
N LYS A 463 27.26 19.76 2.92
CA LYS A 463 26.33 20.77 2.39
C LYS A 463 26.99 21.48 1.21
N SER A 464 26.22 21.76 0.18
CA SER A 464 26.70 22.38 -1.06
C SER A 464 25.67 23.34 -1.65
N ALA A 465 26.10 24.07 -2.69
CA ALA A 465 25.25 24.73 -3.65
C ALA A 465 25.57 24.22 -5.06
N ILE A 466 24.53 24.02 -5.86
CA ILE A 466 24.63 23.57 -7.25
C ILE A 466 23.89 24.55 -8.15
N LYS A 467 24.14 24.42 -9.45
CA LYS A 467 23.32 24.99 -10.51
C LYS A 467 23.19 23.91 -11.58
N SER A 468 22.03 23.28 -11.66
CA SER A 468 21.82 22.17 -12.60
C SER A 468 21.92 22.71 -14.02
N CYS A 469 22.81 22.16 -14.84
CA CYS A 469 23.05 22.65 -16.20
C CYS A 469 22.02 22.13 -17.20
N CYS A 470 21.30 21.06 -16.86
CA CYS A 470 20.35 20.39 -17.73
C CYS A 470 19.29 19.64 -16.90
N ARG A 471 18.07 19.54 -17.44
CA ARG A 471 17.01 18.68 -16.93
C ARG A 471 16.60 17.70 -18.02
N PHE A 472 16.68 16.42 -17.71
CA PHE A 472 16.21 15.34 -18.57
C PHE A 472 14.90 14.76 -18.08
N ASN A 473 14.15 14.18 -19.01
CA ASN A 473 13.20 13.13 -18.71
C ASN A 473 13.74 11.72 -19.01
N TYR A 474 13.09 10.68 -18.47
CA TYR A 474 13.53 9.30 -18.66
C TYR A 474 13.53 8.82 -20.12
N ASP A 475 12.61 9.32 -20.94
CA ASP A 475 12.53 8.94 -22.36
C ASP A 475 13.70 9.55 -23.14
N GLU A 476 14.04 10.82 -22.87
CA GLU A 476 15.22 11.48 -23.44
C GLU A 476 16.52 10.76 -23.08
N VAL A 477 16.72 10.39 -21.80
CA VAL A 477 17.89 9.60 -21.42
C VAL A 477 17.87 8.24 -22.12
N GLN A 478 16.71 7.61 -22.27
CA GLN A 478 16.62 6.33 -22.95
C GLN A 478 17.06 6.44 -24.42
N ASP A 479 16.60 7.48 -25.12
CA ASP A 479 16.97 7.72 -26.51
C ASP A 479 18.47 7.99 -26.66
N VAL A 480 19.08 8.76 -25.75
CA VAL A 480 20.54 8.96 -25.70
C VAL A 480 21.27 7.62 -25.53
N LEU A 481 20.84 6.78 -24.57
CA LEU A 481 21.46 5.48 -24.32
C LEU A 481 21.30 4.50 -25.51
N ASP A 482 20.21 4.64 -26.27
CA ASP A 482 19.95 3.86 -27.48
C ASP A 482 20.68 4.40 -28.72
N GLY A 483 21.36 5.55 -28.62
CA GLY A 483 22.00 6.23 -29.75
C GLY A 483 21.01 6.83 -30.75
N LYS A 484 19.78 7.13 -30.31
CA LYS A 484 18.76 7.77 -31.13
C LYS A 484 18.88 9.29 -31.03
N PRO A 485 18.64 10.02 -32.14
CA PRO A 485 18.60 11.47 -32.08
C PRO A 485 17.41 11.94 -31.25
N LEU A 486 17.64 12.90 -30.38
CA LEU A 486 16.55 13.58 -29.68
C LEU A 486 15.79 14.52 -30.63
N ALA A 487 14.46 14.54 -30.53
CA ALA A 487 13.64 15.48 -31.28
C ALA A 487 14.00 16.94 -30.96
N GLN A 488 14.34 17.19 -29.70
CA GLN A 488 14.88 18.45 -29.21
C GLN A 488 15.83 18.15 -28.05
N GLN A 489 17.07 18.65 -28.13
CA GLN A 489 17.98 18.57 -26.99
C GLN A 489 17.50 19.52 -25.87
N PRO A 490 17.54 19.08 -24.61
CA PRO A 490 17.30 19.97 -23.49
C PRO A 490 18.32 21.12 -23.49
N PRO A 491 17.93 22.33 -23.06
CA PRO A 491 18.88 23.43 -22.91
C PRO A 491 20.00 23.06 -21.94
N VAL A 492 21.24 23.25 -22.39
CA VAL A 492 22.44 23.13 -21.55
C VAL A 492 22.97 24.52 -21.22
N THR A 493 23.18 24.79 -19.92
CA THR A 493 23.59 26.12 -19.45
C THR A 493 25.02 26.16 -18.90
N ASP A 494 25.45 27.36 -18.52
CA ASP A 494 26.68 27.59 -17.74
C ASP A 494 28.00 27.22 -18.44
N GLY A 495 28.00 27.30 -19.78
CA GLY A 495 29.19 27.08 -20.61
C GLY A 495 29.52 25.59 -20.81
N HIS A 496 28.62 24.70 -20.40
CA HIS A 496 28.71 23.27 -20.72
C HIS A 496 28.15 22.99 -22.11
N THR A 497 28.66 21.96 -22.76
CA THR A 497 28.19 21.51 -24.07
C THR A 497 27.25 20.32 -23.94
N TRP A 498 26.43 20.09 -24.95
CA TRP A 498 25.58 18.90 -25.01
C TRP A 498 26.44 17.63 -25.04
N GLU A 499 27.52 17.66 -25.82
CA GLU A 499 28.44 16.55 -26.00
C GLU A 499 29.10 16.12 -24.69
N ASP A 500 29.44 17.07 -23.82
CA ASP A 500 29.97 16.77 -22.49
C ASP A 500 28.94 16.04 -21.61
N VAL A 501 27.69 16.52 -21.61
CA VAL A 501 26.61 15.94 -20.80
C VAL A 501 26.23 14.54 -21.30
N GLU A 502 26.18 14.37 -22.62
CA GLU A 502 25.96 13.07 -23.27
C GLU A 502 27.07 12.08 -22.93
N SER A 503 28.34 12.52 -22.96
CA SER A 503 29.49 11.70 -22.54
C SER A 503 29.39 11.28 -21.06
N ASP A 504 29.04 12.21 -20.18
CA ASP A 504 28.85 11.93 -18.74
C ASP A 504 27.72 10.90 -18.53
N LEU A 505 26.62 10.98 -19.29
CA LEU A 505 25.52 10.00 -19.25
C LEU A 505 25.96 8.60 -19.69
N HIS A 506 26.72 8.49 -20.77
CA HIS A 506 27.24 7.20 -21.23
C HIS A 506 28.20 6.58 -20.22
N LEU A 507 29.06 7.39 -19.60
CA LEU A 507 29.99 6.91 -18.56
C LEU A 507 29.23 6.45 -17.31
N LEU A 508 28.24 7.22 -16.85
CA LEU A 508 27.35 6.82 -15.76
C LEU A 508 26.67 5.48 -16.06
N TYR A 509 26.13 5.31 -17.27
CA TYR A 509 25.48 4.08 -17.69
C TYR A 509 26.42 2.89 -17.69
N ALA A 510 27.63 3.03 -18.25
CA ALA A 510 28.63 1.98 -18.30
C ALA A 510 29.02 1.50 -16.89
N VAL A 511 29.24 2.43 -15.96
CA VAL A 511 29.60 2.12 -14.58
C VAL A 511 28.42 1.50 -13.82
N CYS A 512 27.22 2.10 -13.90
CA CYS A 512 26.04 1.61 -13.19
C CYS A 512 25.58 0.23 -13.69
N LYS A 513 25.83 -0.11 -14.96
CA LYS A 513 25.60 -1.47 -15.47
C LYS A 513 26.38 -2.51 -14.68
N LYS A 514 27.65 -2.24 -14.35
CA LYS A 514 28.48 -3.14 -13.53
C LYS A 514 28.02 -3.17 -12.07
N VAL A 515 27.73 -2.01 -11.48
CA VAL A 515 27.15 -1.90 -10.12
C VAL A 515 25.89 -2.77 -10.01
N ARG A 516 25.00 -2.68 -10.99
CA ARG A 516 23.76 -3.46 -11.05
C ARG A 516 24.04 -4.96 -11.12
N VAL A 517 24.93 -5.39 -12.00
CA VAL A 517 25.30 -6.82 -12.14
C VAL A 517 25.82 -7.36 -10.81
N ASN A 518 26.73 -6.64 -10.15
CA ASN A 518 27.26 -7.02 -8.84
C ASN A 518 26.16 -7.11 -7.79
N ARG A 519 25.26 -6.12 -7.74
CA ARG A 519 24.17 -6.10 -6.76
C ARG A 519 23.26 -7.34 -6.85
N PHE A 520 22.93 -7.80 -8.06
CA PHE A 520 22.17 -9.04 -8.25
C PHE A 520 23.01 -10.29 -7.98
N ALA A 521 24.30 -10.28 -8.30
CA ALA A 521 25.22 -11.37 -7.95
C ALA A 521 25.39 -11.51 -6.41
N ASP A 522 25.34 -10.40 -5.68
CA ASP A 522 25.38 -10.34 -4.22
C ASP A 522 24.02 -10.70 -3.57
N GLY A 523 23.01 -11.05 -4.36
CA GLY A 523 21.75 -11.63 -3.88
C GLY A 523 20.54 -10.69 -3.85
N SER A 524 20.60 -9.50 -4.46
CA SER A 524 19.38 -8.70 -4.65
C SER A 524 18.31 -9.44 -5.44
N VAL A 525 17.05 -9.16 -5.13
CA VAL A 525 15.89 -9.62 -5.90
C VAL A 525 15.08 -8.44 -6.42
N LYS A 526 14.79 -8.46 -7.71
CA LYS A 526 13.83 -7.55 -8.33
C LYS A 526 12.59 -8.34 -8.68
N ILE A 527 11.46 -7.91 -8.16
CA ILE A 527 10.15 -8.41 -8.57
C ILE A 527 9.39 -7.23 -9.15
N ASP A 528 9.07 -7.33 -10.44
CA ASP A 528 8.49 -6.23 -11.19
C ASP A 528 7.05 -5.97 -10.72
N LYS A 529 6.80 -4.75 -10.25
CA LYS A 529 5.44 -4.29 -9.96
C LYS A 529 4.86 -3.74 -11.26
N HIS A 530 3.85 -4.40 -11.77
CA HIS A 530 3.16 -3.98 -12.97
C HIS A 530 2.12 -2.92 -12.60
N LYS A 531 2.49 -1.65 -12.77
CA LYS A 531 1.64 -0.50 -12.45
C LYS A 531 0.94 0.01 -13.71
N LEU A 532 -0.31 0.46 -13.57
CA LEU A 532 -1.03 1.13 -14.65
C LEU A 532 -0.62 2.61 -14.72
N LEU A 533 -0.36 3.08 -15.94
CA LEU A 533 -0.27 4.49 -16.27
C LEU A 533 -1.51 4.90 -17.04
N PHE A 534 -2.09 6.05 -16.70
CA PHE A 534 -3.28 6.57 -17.34
C PHE A 534 -2.91 7.75 -18.23
N LYS A 535 -3.45 7.76 -19.45
CA LYS A 535 -3.42 8.93 -20.33
C LYS A 535 -4.62 9.79 -19.98
N MET A 536 -4.35 11.00 -19.52
CA MET A 536 -5.39 11.94 -19.10
C MET A 536 -5.91 12.75 -20.30
N GLY A 537 -7.22 13.00 -20.33
CA GLY A 537 -7.83 13.95 -21.26
C GLY A 537 -7.45 15.39 -20.90
N PRO A 538 -7.07 16.24 -21.86
CA PRO A 538 -6.50 17.57 -21.60
C PRO A 538 -7.44 18.55 -20.91
N GLU A 539 -8.76 18.40 -21.07
CA GLU A 539 -9.76 19.29 -20.48
C GLU A 539 -10.45 18.71 -19.25
N THR A 540 -10.72 17.40 -19.25
CA THR A 540 -11.57 16.75 -18.24
C THR A 540 -10.79 16.17 -17.07
N ASN A 541 -9.47 15.96 -17.21
CA ASN A 541 -8.67 15.13 -16.29
C ASN A 541 -9.31 13.75 -16.03
N LEU A 542 -10.05 13.23 -17.01
CA LEU A 542 -10.57 11.85 -17.02
C LEU A 542 -9.64 10.97 -17.85
N PRO A 543 -9.54 9.66 -17.55
CA PRO A 543 -8.68 8.77 -18.30
C PRO A 543 -9.26 8.52 -19.70
N ILE A 544 -8.45 8.71 -20.74
CA ILE A 544 -8.77 8.42 -22.15
C ILE A 544 -8.01 7.20 -22.68
N GLY A 545 -7.16 6.61 -21.87
CA GLY A 545 -6.40 5.41 -22.18
C GLY A 545 -5.54 5.00 -20.99
N TYR A 546 -4.99 3.79 -21.06
CA TYR A 546 -4.08 3.26 -20.06
C TYR A 546 -2.98 2.42 -20.71
N GLY A 547 -1.90 2.21 -19.98
CA GLY A 547 -0.79 1.33 -20.36
C GLY A 547 -0.09 0.79 -19.12
N LEU A 548 0.84 -0.14 -19.32
CA LEU A 548 1.72 -0.59 -18.24
C LEU A 548 2.93 0.32 -18.14
N GLU A 549 3.32 0.67 -16.91
CA GLU A 549 4.57 1.37 -16.64
C GLU A 549 5.75 0.50 -17.09
N SER A 550 6.57 1.03 -18.01
CA SER A 550 7.77 0.35 -18.49
C SER A 550 9.01 0.83 -17.72
N HIS A 551 9.75 -0.11 -17.14
CA HIS A 551 10.98 0.21 -16.42
C HIS A 551 12.21 0.06 -17.34
N THR A 552 12.62 1.15 -17.97
CA THR A 552 13.70 1.17 -18.98
C THR A 552 15.10 1.28 -18.36
N PRO A 553 16.17 1.16 -19.17
CA PRO A 553 17.54 1.50 -18.76
C PRO A 553 17.75 2.84 -18.06
N SER A 554 17.12 3.91 -18.53
CA SER A 554 17.20 5.21 -17.88
C SER A 554 16.63 5.20 -16.45
N HIS A 555 15.53 4.47 -16.20
CA HIS A 555 14.95 4.34 -14.86
C HIS A 555 15.89 3.62 -13.90
N TRP A 556 16.44 2.47 -14.30
CA TRP A 556 17.32 1.72 -13.38
C TRP A 556 18.67 2.39 -13.20
N LEU A 557 19.17 3.16 -14.17
CA LEU A 557 20.38 3.95 -14.02
C LEU A 557 20.31 4.87 -12.79
N ILE A 558 19.24 5.67 -12.70
CA ILE A 558 19.02 6.56 -11.55
C ILE A 558 18.73 5.75 -10.29
N GLU A 559 17.98 4.64 -10.39
CA GLU A 559 17.75 3.72 -9.26
C GLU A 559 19.06 3.27 -8.60
N GLU A 560 20.07 2.82 -9.38
CA GLU A 560 21.35 2.36 -8.81
C GLU A 560 22.11 3.48 -8.10
N LEU A 561 22.12 4.70 -8.65
CA LEU A 561 22.76 5.86 -8.04
C LEU A 561 22.08 6.23 -6.71
N MET A 562 20.75 6.24 -6.68
CA MET A 562 19.98 6.50 -5.46
C MET A 562 20.16 5.38 -4.43
N LEU A 563 20.17 4.11 -4.83
CA LEU A 563 20.44 2.98 -3.94
C LEU A 563 21.84 3.07 -3.32
N ALA A 564 22.86 3.40 -4.12
CA ALA A 564 24.22 3.58 -3.66
C ALA A 564 24.33 4.73 -2.63
N ALA A 565 23.75 5.90 -2.92
CA ALA A 565 23.74 7.03 -1.99
C ALA A 565 23.03 6.68 -0.67
N ASN A 566 21.86 6.05 -0.76
CA ASN A 566 21.08 5.61 0.40
C ASN A 566 21.86 4.60 1.25
N ARG A 567 22.56 3.63 0.64
CA ARG A 567 23.42 2.67 1.33
C ARG A 567 24.61 3.36 2.01
N CYS A 568 25.29 4.28 1.32
CA CYS A 568 26.40 5.04 1.89
C CYS A 568 25.97 5.85 3.12
N VAL A 569 24.82 6.53 3.05
CA VAL A 569 24.28 7.31 4.17
C VAL A 569 23.86 6.39 5.33
N ALA A 570 23.21 5.27 5.04
CA ALA A 570 22.82 4.29 6.05
C ALA A 570 24.05 3.77 6.83
N THR A 571 25.11 3.39 6.12
CA THR A 571 26.38 2.98 6.74
C THR A 571 26.97 4.08 7.61
N ALA A 572 26.95 5.33 7.16
CA ALA A 572 27.53 6.45 7.89
C ALA A 572 26.77 6.79 9.20
N ILE A 573 25.44 6.71 9.20
CA ILE A 573 24.63 6.99 10.39
C ILE A 573 24.61 5.81 11.37
N ALA A 574 24.53 4.57 10.88
CA ALA A 574 24.42 3.38 11.72
C ALA A 574 25.76 2.96 12.37
N ASN A 575 26.88 3.17 11.66
CA ASN A 575 28.21 2.81 12.16
C ASN A 575 28.91 4.00 12.84
N ASN A 576 28.17 4.99 13.31
CA ASN A 576 28.77 6.16 13.95
C ASN A 576 29.54 5.78 15.21
N LYS A 577 30.66 6.45 15.50
CA LYS A 577 31.42 6.20 16.75
C LYS A 577 30.64 6.65 18.00
N ASP A 578 29.80 7.67 17.85
CA ASP A 578 28.94 8.19 18.91
C ASP A 578 27.72 7.27 19.10
N GLU A 579 27.62 6.64 20.26
CA GLU A 579 26.56 5.68 20.59
C GLU A 579 25.16 6.30 20.53
N LYS A 580 25.01 7.53 21.02
CA LYS A 580 23.72 8.24 20.98
C LYS A 580 23.26 8.48 19.56
N MET A 581 24.18 8.73 18.63
CA MET A 581 23.85 8.88 17.21
C MET A 581 23.43 7.55 16.58
N ARG A 582 24.04 6.43 16.98
CA ARG A 582 23.67 5.10 16.49
C ARG A 582 22.28 4.71 16.96
N GLU A 583 21.96 4.89 18.24
CA GLU A 583 20.65 4.52 18.82
C GLU A 583 19.46 5.22 18.17
N ILE A 584 19.67 6.42 17.61
CA ILE A 584 18.61 7.15 16.91
C ILE A 584 18.62 6.93 15.40
N ALA A 585 19.61 6.22 14.83
CA ALA A 585 19.83 6.13 13.39
C ALA A 585 18.57 5.61 12.68
N VAL A 586 17.98 6.45 11.83
CA VAL A 586 16.75 6.11 11.10
C VAL A 586 17.13 5.21 9.93
N LEU A 587 16.69 3.96 9.98
CA LEU A 587 16.96 2.95 8.97
C LEU A 587 15.65 2.45 8.35
N ARG A 588 15.79 1.70 7.27
CA ARG A 588 14.68 1.06 6.56
C ARG A 588 15.01 -0.40 6.29
N HIS A 589 14.42 -1.30 7.06
CA HIS A 589 14.63 -2.74 6.98
C HIS A 589 13.52 -3.41 6.15
N HIS A 590 13.82 -4.63 5.68
CA HIS A 590 12.86 -5.45 4.93
C HIS A 590 13.08 -6.91 5.31
N ASP A 591 12.09 -7.49 5.98
CA ASP A 591 12.14 -8.87 6.41
C ASP A 591 12.02 -9.86 5.25
N ARG A 592 12.37 -11.12 5.54
CA ARG A 592 12.16 -12.26 4.65
C ARG A 592 10.67 -12.48 4.32
N PRO A 593 10.35 -13.19 3.23
CA PRO A 593 8.99 -13.58 2.91
C PRO A 593 8.33 -14.34 4.08
N ILE A 594 7.00 -14.31 4.14
CA ILE A 594 6.22 -15.13 5.06
C ILE A 594 6.42 -16.60 4.68
N LYS A 595 7.23 -17.31 5.47
CA LYS A 595 7.66 -18.70 5.24
C LYS A 595 6.52 -19.62 4.82
N GLU A 596 5.46 -19.70 5.61
CA GLU A 596 4.30 -20.54 5.30
C GLU A 596 3.61 -20.20 3.98
N GLY A 597 3.54 -18.90 3.64
CA GLY A 597 2.96 -18.45 2.38
C GLY A 597 3.85 -18.85 1.20
N PHE A 598 5.16 -18.74 1.38
CA PHE A 598 6.15 -19.11 0.38
C PHE A 598 6.19 -20.62 0.15
N GLU A 599 6.18 -21.43 1.21
CA GLU A 599 6.11 -22.90 1.15
C GLU A 599 4.85 -23.37 0.41
N LYS A 600 3.69 -22.76 0.66
CA LYS A 600 2.44 -23.06 -0.06
C LYS A 600 2.56 -22.79 -1.55
N ILE A 601 3.17 -21.67 -1.94
CA ILE A 601 3.41 -21.35 -3.35
C ILE A 601 4.40 -22.35 -3.94
N THR A 602 5.52 -22.62 -3.28
CA THR A 602 6.50 -23.60 -3.75
C THR A 602 5.87 -24.96 -3.99
N LYS A 603 5.01 -25.43 -3.07
CA LYS A 603 4.23 -26.66 -3.23
C LYS A 603 3.31 -26.61 -4.46
N LEU A 604 2.50 -25.56 -4.58
CA LEU A 604 1.61 -25.34 -5.73
C LEU A 604 2.39 -25.38 -7.05
N LEU A 605 3.53 -24.69 -7.13
CA LEU A 605 4.33 -24.60 -8.35
C LEU A 605 4.96 -25.96 -8.70
N LEU A 606 5.59 -26.64 -7.73
CA LEU A 606 6.34 -27.87 -7.98
C LEU A 606 5.45 -29.12 -8.11
N GLU A 607 4.40 -29.24 -7.29
CA GLU A 607 3.58 -30.45 -7.20
C GLU A 607 2.32 -30.37 -8.08
N ASP A 608 1.52 -29.32 -7.90
CA ASP A 608 0.21 -29.20 -8.55
C ASP A 608 0.35 -28.75 -10.01
N LEU A 609 1.15 -27.70 -10.25
CA LEU A 609 1.42 -27.17 -11.58
C LEU A 609 2.61 -27.87 -12.27
N ARG A 610 3.33 -28.73 -11.56
CA ARG A 610 4.46 -29.52 -12.06
C ARG A 610 5.54 -28.69 -12.76
N ILE A 611 5.78 -27.47 -12.29
CA ILE A 611 6.89 -26.63 -12.77
C ILE A 611 8.20 -27.33 -12.41
N PRO A 612 9.12 -27.55 -13.37
CA PRO A 612 10.38 -28.21 -13.09
C PRO A 612 11.18 -27.51 -11.98
N LYS A 613 11.84 -28.28 -11.11
CA LYS A 613 12.71 -27.74 -10.04
C LYS A 613 13.91 -26.94 -10.60
N THR A 614 14.28 -27.17 -11.85
CA THR A 614 15.27 -26.36 -12.58
C THR A 614 14.76 -24.94 -12.85
N VAL A 615 13.46 -24.78 -13.09
CA VAL A 615 12.78 -23.48 -13.23
C VAL A 615 12.58 -22.86 -11.84
N TRP A 616 11.84 -23.54 -10.96
CA TRP A 616 11.56 -23.05 -9.61
C TRP A 616 12.58 -23.58 -8.59
N CYS A 617 13.71 -22.87 -8.48
CA CYS A 617 14.83 -23.20 -7.60
C CYS A 617 14.98 -22.26 -6.39
N ALA A 618 13.87 -21.69 -5.91
CA ALA A 618 13.86 -20.63 -4.89
C ALA A 618 14.08 -21.11 -3.44
N GLY A 619 14.17 -22.42 -3.19
CA GLY A 619 14.28 -22.98 -1.84
C GLY A 619 13.06 -22.65 -0.97
N ASP A 620 13.31 -22.29 0.28
CA ASP A 620 12.29 -21.83 1.25
C ASP A 620 12.02 -20.31 1.16
N GLY A 621 12.67 -19.62 0.22
CA GLY A 621 12.59 -18.17 0.05
C GLY A 621 13.46 -17.37 1.03
N GLY A 622 14.26 -18.01 1.88
CA GLY A 622 15.14 -17.33 2.84
C GLY A 622 16.30 -16.58 2.20
N ASP A 623 16.73 -16.98 1.00
CA ASP A 623 17.77 -16.37 0.19
C ASP A 623 17.15 -15.63 -1.01
N SER A 624 17.28 -14.30 -1.02
CA SER A 624 16.73 -13.45 -2.09
C SER A 624 17.39 -13.71 -3.45
N GLY A 625 18.67 -14.08 -3.50
CA GLY A 625 19.37 -14.42 -4.73
C GLY A 625 18.82 -15.69 -5.38
N LEU A 626 18.49 -16.71 -4.58
CA LEU A 626 17.81 -17.91 -5.09
C LEU A 626 16.41 -17.60 -5.63
N VAL A 627 15.65 -16.74 -4.95
CA VAL A 627 14.33 -16.28 -5.44
C VAL A 627 14.50 -15.54 -6.78
N PHE A 628 15.48 -14.65 -6.88
CA PHE A 628 15.77 -13.91 -8.12
C PHE A 628 16.14 -14.84 -9.27
N LYS A 629 16.98 -15.84 -9.01
CA LYS A 629 17.36 -16.87 -9.99
C LYS A 629 16.13 -17.64 -10.47
N ALA A 630 15.26 -18.08 -9.55
CA ALA A 630 14.04 -18.80 -9.89
C ALA A 630 13.08 -17.94 -10.74
N LEU A 631 12.86 -16.67 -10.37
CA LEU A 631 12.02 -15.76 -11.16
C LEU A 631 12.62 -15.46 -12.54
N THR A 632 13.94 -15.39 -12.65
CA THR A 632 14.63 -15.25 -13.94
C THR A 632 14.43 -16.48 -14.82
N ASN A 633 14.52 -17.69 -14.25
CA ASN A 633 14.25 -18.93 -15.00
C ASN A 633 12.77 -19.01 -15.41
N VAL A 634 11.85 -18.64 -14.52
CA VAL A 634 10.41 -18.54 -14.84
C VAL A 634 10.17 -17.62 -16.04
N LYS A 635 10.78 -16.45 -16.10
CA LYS A 635 10.67 -15.52 -17.25
C LYS A 635 11.26 -16.07 -18.55
N LYS A 636 12.27 -16.95 -18.45
CA LYS A 636 12.95 -17.54 -19.62
C LYS A 636 12.24 -18.78 -20.15
N GLU A 637 11.69 -19.60 -19.26
CA GLU A 637 11.21 -20.95 -19.59
C GLU A 637 9.67 -21.04 -19.68
N LEU A 638 8.94 -20.08 -19.11
CA LEU A 638 7.47 -20.07 -19.13
C LEU A 638 6.91 -18.90 -19.96
N THR A 639 5.62 -18.97 -20.29
CA THR A 639 4.89 -17.88 -20.95
C THR A 639 4.88 -16.62 -20.09
N PRO A 640 4.89 -15.40 -20.70
CA PRO A 640 4.86 -14.13 -19.96
C PRO A 640 3.73 -14.04 -18.92
N GLU A 641 2.54 -14.55 -19.24
CA GLU A 641 1.36 -14.52 -18.37
C GLU A 641 1.54 -15.40 -17.13
N ALA A 642 2.13 -16.58 -17.30
CA ALA A 642 2.49 -17.48 -16.21
C ALA A 642 3.59 -16.85 -15.34
N GLY A 643 4.61 -16.25 -15.95
CA GLY A 643 5.67 -15.55 -15.24
C GLY A 643 5.14 -14.41 -14.38
N LEU A 644 4.29 -13.56 -14.95
CA LEU A 644 3.59 -12.48 -14.24
C LEU A 644 2.75 -13.00 -13.07
N SER A 645 2.03 -14.11 -13.28
CA SER A 645 1.20 -14.73 -12.24
C SER A 645 2.04 -15.23 -11.07
N ILE A 646 3.18 -15.88 -11.37
CA ILE A 646 4.12 -16.37 -10.36
C ILE A 646 4.75 -15.21 -9.59
N GLU A 647 5.23 -14.17 -10.28
CA GLU A 647 5.76 -12.97 -9.62
C GLU A 647 4.73 -12.34 -8.67
N ASN A 648 3.48 -12.21 -9.10
CA ASN A 648 2.40 -11.66 -8.27
C ASN A 648 2.09 -12.55 -7.06
N MET A 649 2.16 -13.87 -7.18
CA MET A 649 2.02 -14.79 -6.05
C MET A 649 3.16 -14.61 -5.05
N VAL A 650 4.41 -14.55 -5.53
CA VAL A 650 5.60 -14.33 -4.68
C VAL A 650 5.51 -12.99 -3.98
N MET A 651 5.11 -11.92 -4.67
CA MET A 651 4.90 -10.59 -4.07
C MET A 651 3.92 -10.61 -2.90
N LYS A 652 2.90 -11.46 -2.92
CA LYS A 652 1.93 -11.58 -1.82
C LYS A 652 2.51 -12.22 -0.55
N THR A 653 3.65 -12.91 -0.66
CA THR A 653 4.37 -13.46 0.50
C THR A 653 5.38 -12.48 1.09
N MET A 654 5.76 -11.44 0.35
CA MET A 654 6.73 -10.45 0.83
C MET A 654 6.14 -9.62 1.96
N ARG A 655 6.96 -9.32 2.97
CA ARG A 655 6.62 -8.36 4.02
C ARG A 655 6.80 -6.92 3.52
N PRO A 656 6.07 -5.94 4.07
CA PRO A 656 6.38 -4.54 3.78
C PRO A 656 7.75 -4.17 4.37
N ALA A 657 8.48 -3.28 3.69
CA ALA A 657 9.70 -2.69 4.24
C ALA A 657 9.35 -1.49 5.13
N GLU A 658 9.91 -1.47 6.33
CA GLU A 658 9.53 -0.58 7.43
C GLU A 658 10.70 0.31 7.87
N TYR A 659 10.38 1.53 8.28
CA TYR A 659 11.29 2.43 8.98
C TYR A 659 11.38 2.03 10.45
N GLY A 660 12.53 2.25 11.07
CA GLY A 660 12.75 2.10 12.51
C GLY A 660 14.10 2.65 12.93
N VAL A 661 14.32 2.81 14.23
CA VAL A 661 15.64 3.14 14.79
C VAL A 661 16.46 1.89 15.10
N GLN A 662 17.77 2.02 15.06
CA GLN A 662 18.67 0.92 15.40
C GLN A 662 18.61 0.62 16.91
N GLY A 663 18.28 -0.63 17.27
CA GLY A 663 18.35 -1.13 18.65
C GLY A 663 17.07 -1.07 19.46
N SER A 664 15.92 -0.67 18.87
CA SER A 664 14.65 -0.57 19.60
C SER A 664 14.06 -1.92 20.04
N ASP A 665 14.45 -3.04 19.41
CA ASP A 665 13.80 -4.36 19.66
C ASP A 665 14.55 -5.60 19.13
N GLY A 666 15.83 -5.49 18.79
CA GLY A 666 16.60 -6.62 18.25
C GLY A 666 16.20 -7.09 16.84
N ARG A 667 15.36 -6.33 16.11
CA ARG A 667 15.06 -6.61 14.70
C ARG A 667 16.32 -6.54 13.84
N SER A 668 16.33 -7.35 12.78
CA SER A 668 17.35 -7.23 11.74
C SER A 668 17.24 -5.87 11.06
N VAL A 669 18.34 -5.14 11.01
CA VAL A 669 18.44 -3.86 10.28
C VAL A 669 18.68 -4.05 8.78
N SER A 670 18.75 -5.30 8.31
CA SER A 670 19.01 -5.64 6.92
C SER A 670 17.80 -5.48 6.02
N HIS A 671 18.05 -5.35 4.72
CA HIS A 671 17.03 -5.21 3.71
C HIS A 671 17.05 -6.42 2.75
N TYR A 672 16.22 -7.43 3.02
CA TYR A 672 16.18 -8.70 2.29
C TYR A 672 16.13 -8.52 0.76
N ALA A 673 15.22 -7.70 0.23
CA ALA A 673 15.06 -7.62 -1.23
C ALA A 673 16.25 -6.95 -1.94
N LEU A 674 17.00 -6.11 -1.23
CA LEU A 674 18.17 -5.41 -1.77
C LEU A 674 19.48 -6.14 -1.43
N ALA A 675 19.42 -7.20 -0.60
CA ALA A 675 20.60 -7.83 -0.02
C ALA A 675 21.58 -6.84 0.64
N PHE A 676 21.06 -5.75 1.22
CA PHE A 676 21.89 -4.75 1.90
C PHE A 676 21.88 -4.97 3.42
N PRO A 677 23.04 -4.98 4.09
CA PRO A 677 23.09 -5.08 5.55
C PRO A 677 22.47 -3.86 6.26
N LEU A 678 22.59 -2.68 5.65
CA LEU A 678 22.08 -1.41 6.14
C LEU A 678 21.49 -0.64 4.98
N TYR A 679 20.29 -0.08 5.18
CA TYR A 679 19.62 0.75 4.19
C TYR A 679 18.78 1.83 4.87
N THR A 680 18.66 2.98 4.23
CA THR A 680 17.79 4.08 4.67
C THR A 680 17.26 4.83 3.46
N HIS A 681 16.43 5.85 3.67
CA HIS A 681 16.04 6.79 2.64
C HIS A 681 16.60 8.18 2.94
N PHE A 682 17.27 8.75 1.96
CA PHE A 682 17.94 10.04 1.99
C PHE A 682 17.60 10.90 0.75
N THR A 683 17.26 10.25 -0.36
CA THR A 683 17.26 10.85 -1.70
C THR A 683 15.94 11.50 -2.12
N SER A 684 14.93 11.64 -1.23
CA SER A 684 13.67 12.30 -1.59
C SER A 684 13.00 13.09 -0.45
N PRO A 685 13.69 14.06 0.16
CA PRO A 685 13.18 14.82 1.30
C PRO A 685 12.04 15.80 0.99
N ILE A 686 11.78 16.15 -0.28
CA ILE A 686 10.64 16.99 -0.65
C ILE A 686 9.31 16.26 -0.41
N ARG A 687 9.31 14.93 -0.61
CA ARG A 687 8.10 14.10 -0.59
C ARG A 687 8.08 13.02 0.49
N ARG A 688 9.14 12.88 1.30
CA ARG A 688 9.23 11.92 2.41
C ARG A 688 9.90 12.52 3.65
N TYR A 689 9.20 12.48 4.78
CA TYR A 689 9.70 13.03 6.05
C TYR A 689 10.83 12.19 6.66
N ALA A 690 10.84 10.88 6.43
CA ALA A 690 11.95 10.01 6.86
C ALA A 690 13.30 10.50 6.32
N ASP A 691 13.35 10.95 5.06
CA ASP A 691 14.54 11.52 4.46
C ASP A 691 14.94 12.85 5.14
N VAL A 692 13.96 13.69 5.54
CA VAL A 692 14.23 14.91 6.33
C VAL A 692 14.87 14.57 7.69
N MET A 693 14.42 13.50 8.35
CA MET A 693 15.02 13.01 9.59
C MET A 693 16.48 12.57 9.37
N VAL A 694 16.74 11.81 8.31
CA VAL A 694 18.10 11.36 7.95
C VAL A 694 19.00 12.55 7.58
N HIS A 695 18.49 13.54 6.85
CA HIS A 695 19.23 14.78 6.55
C HIS A 695 19.64 15.53 7.82
N ARG A 696 18.76 15.58 8.84
CA ARG A 696 19.09 16.19 10.14
C ARG A 696 20.17 15.39 10.88
N GLN A 697 20.07 14.07 10.88
CA GLN A 697 21.10 13.20 11.47
C GLN A 697 22.46 13.42 10.81
N LEU A 698 22.51 13.39 9.49
CA LEU A 698 23.74 13.61 8.74
C LEU A 698 24.29 15.03 8.99
N GLN A 699 23.44 16.05 9.08
CA GLN A 699 23.85 17.42 9.43
C GLN A 699 24.48 17.49 10.83
N ILE A 700 23.95 16.76 11.82
CA ILE A 700 24.53 16.68 13.16
C ILE A 700 25.90 15.98 13.10
N LEU A 701 26.05 14.94 12.27
CA LEU A 701 27.32 14.24 12.10
C LEU A 701 28.43 15.11 11.52
N LEU A 702 28.09 16.11 10.69
CA LEU A 702 29.05 17.08 10.16
C LEU A 702 29.55 18.09 11.21
N GLN A 703 28.91 18.17 12.39
CA GLN A 703 29.34 19.07 13.46
C GLN A 703 30.42 18.41 14.33
N PRO A 704 31.32 19.23 14.93
CA PRO A 704 32.23 18.74 15.98
C PRO A 704 31.43 18.07 17.11
N ASN A 705 31.96 16.98 17.67
CA ASN A 705 31.26 16.16 18.68
C ASN A 705 30.67 17.00 19.83
N GLU A 706 31.41 17.98 20.32
CA GLU A 706 31.01 18.88 21.42
C GLU A 706 29.78 19.76 21.11
N LYS A 707 29.47 19.97 19.82
CA LYS A 707 28.35 20.81 19.36
C LYS A 707 27.13 20.01 18.94
N ARG A 708 27.23 18.67 18.92
CA ARG A 708 26.12 17.80 18.51
C ARG A 708 24.99 17.93 19.51
N ASN A 709 23.83 18.36 19.03
CA ASN A 709 22.63 18.50 19.84
C ASN A 709 21.50 17.66 19.24
N LEU A 710 21.11 16.62 19.97
CA LEU A 710 19.96 15.78 19.64
C LEU A 710 18.71 16.42 20.21
N LYS A 711 17.79 16.84 19.33
CA LYS A 711 16.51 17.40 19.76
C LYS A 711 15.42 16.35 20.03
N MET A 712 15.60 15.13 19.51
CA MET A 712 14.67 14.03 19.68
C MET A 712 15.40 12.84 20.30
N THR A 713 14.68 12.13 21.16
CA THR A 713 15.08 10.86 21.76
C THR A 713 14.89 9.71 20.76
N ALA A 714 15.50 8.55 21.03
CA ALA A 714 15.28 7.33 20.24
C ALA A 714 13.80 6.93 20.20
N GLN A 715 13.08 7.09 21.32
CA GLN A 715 11.65 6.79 21.41
C GLN A 715 10.81 7.71 20.51
N GLU A 716 11.11 9.01 20.46
CA GLU A 716 10.41 9.95 19.58
C GLU A 716 10.73 9.68 18.11
N HIS A 717 11.97 9.31 17.78
CA HIS A 717 12.34 8.88 16.44
C HIS A 717 11.61 7.60 16.02
N GLU A 718 11.50 6.61 16.90
CA GLU A 718 10.77 5.37 16.64
C GLU A 718 9.27 5.64 16.41
N ALA A 719 8.63 6.43 17.28
CA ALA A 719 7.22 6.80 17.12
C ALA A 719 6.96 7.52 15.78
N GLN A 720 7.88 8.39 15.36
CA GLN A 720 7.77 9.05 14.06
C GLN A 720 8.01 8.09 12.89
N CYS A 721 8.87 7.08 13.03
CA CYS A 721 9.05 6.01 12.05
C CYS A 721 7.78 5.17 11.90
N GLU A 722 7.11 4.83 13.00
CA GLU A 722 5.81 4.14 12.98
C GLU A 722 4.74 4.95 12.22
N GLU A 723 4.66 6.26 12.45
CA GLU A 723 3.72 7.12 11.70
C GLU A 723 4.10 7.20 10.21
N CYS A 724 5.40 7.29 9.87
CA CYS A 724 5.85 7.23 8.49
C CYS A 724 5.45 5.90 7.81
N ASN A 725 5.58 4.77 8.51
CA ASN A 725 5.16 3.46 8.01
C ASN A 725 3.65 3.41 7.75
N LYS A 726 2.86 3.89 8.70
CA LYS A 726 1.40 3.95 8.61
C LYS A 726 0.94 4.84 7.45
N MET A 727 1.48 6.05 7.33
CA MET A 727 1.12 6.98 6.25
C MET A 727 1.55 6.47 4.88
N LYS A 728 2.72 5.83 4.79
CA LYS A 728 3.17 5.18 3.56
C LYS A 728 2.26 4.04 3.13
N LYS A 729 1.83 3.20 4.07
CA LYS A 729 0.87 2.13 3.80
C LYS A 729 -0.45 2.70 3.29
N SER A 730 -0.98 3.70 4.00
CA SER A 730 -2.24 4.37 3.65
C SER A 730 -2.19 5.02 2.27
N SER A 731 -1.11 5.75 1.96
CA SER A 731 -0.85 6.35 0.64
C SER A 731 -0.84 5.30 -0.48
N ARG A 732 -0.18 4.16 -0.26
CA ARG A 732 -0.12 3.08 -1.25
C ARG A 732 -1.48 2.38 -1.45
N GLU A 733 -2.23 2.18 -0.38
CA GLU A 733 -3.58 1.60 -0.43
C GLU A 733 -4.54 2.55 -1.18
N ALA A 734 -4.47 3.86 -0.91
CA ALA A 734 -5.21 4.88 -1.63
C ALA A 734 -4.86 4.88 -3.11
N GLN A 735 -3.58 4.92 -3.47
CA GLN A 735 -3.13 4.88 -4.87
C GLN A 735 -3.64 3.63 -5.58
N THR A 736 -3.45 2.44 -5.00
CA THR A 736 -3.88 1.17 -5.61
C THR A 736 -5.40 1.12 -5.79
N LYS A 737 -6.15 1.56 -4.77
CA LYS A 737 -7.62 1.59 -4.83
C LYS A 737 -8.11 2.57 -5.88
N PHE A 738 -7.49 3.75 -5.93
CA PHE A 738 -7.87 4.79 -6.86
C PHE A 738 -7.54 4.42 -8.31
N ASP A 739 -6.39 3.78 -8.56
CA ASP A 739 -6.05 3.22 -9.87
C ASP A 739 -7.12 2.22 -10.35
N ILE A 740 -7.68 1.41 -9.45
CA ILE A 740 -8.79 0.49 -9.77
C ILE A 740 -10.10 1.24 -10.04
N THR A 741 -10.40 2.32 -9.32
CA THR A 741 -11.58 3.16 -9.60
C THR A 741 -11.45 3.90 -10.93
N PHE A 742 -10.22 4.26 -11.32
CA PHE A 742 -9.93 4.96 -12.56
C PHE A 742 -9.94 4.07 -13.80
N PHE A 743 -9.61 2.79 -13.62
CA PHE A 743 -9.65 1.75 -14.65
C PHE A 743 -11.08 1.26 -14.87
#